data_AF-B5YMI3-F1
#
_entry.id   AF-B5YMI3-F1
#
_cell.length_a   1.000
_cell.length_b   1.000
_cell.length_c   1.000
_cell.angle_alpha   90.00
_cell.angle_beta   90.00
_cell.angle_gamma   90.00
#
_symmetry.space_group_name_H-M   'P 1'
#
loop_
_entity.id
_entity.type
_entity.pdbx_description
1 polymer ?
#
loop_
_entity_poly.entity_id
_entity_poly.type
_entity_poly.pdbx_seq_one_letter_code
_entity_poly.pdbx_strand_id
1 'polypeptide(L)'
;MILSTVLISFLSSLLQSTAAQENGYYPGSYTGASITTCLNDGAHPQYMEEQGLLNDSLEECCEQFYIWNYFVCLADGGGIEVTGTSLCGGDKATCGGLASSSDQLYDIAKSCCQAQLGYINDDLCEANSLQQEFDGTMEFYPFYQENKCVQNCEEASDLCGGIIQDSSTPMFETIEECCSEKLSHINPDICQELSDPGTGTEKFYSVTSKSRCYKDCELGVGCARINSTSIVLHEDLESCCDAMPWVSSEFCASRSTEEASDLWYASTQNQVCVNDCLVGDGCVPLEDPTAALYATALECCQAKIPSVSSDICADVSEGNPLVGSNLYYVSYTDERCVMDCAPADDVCGGLADSSDELFANATACCEAKLSYKSLLYCETISDGGDYAGSGWYFADYPNSRCLSDCDESIPWCGGIVEESSVEMNETIAGCCDTFFPSIDSDLCAEASDPTSTGTGKYYGVVADSVCVADDEITGARVEDLSTKLYDTIEECCAAALPWVTSYYCESRSNEDYSNLWYVQYPTLCVKDCESGPGCVPLQDSSVKLYDTSLNCCEEKLNWLDSASCDARSNGLELFSDLFYVDYKNNVCKQDCSETDPLPCGGNPSESNSPLYDTLEECCETKLQWNNLDECVASSNGQDTTTAAGSNEYYVNWKLFKCAKDCIGSAPCGGLKNSWDASYSNPSDCCANHLSWIDEAECVLS
;
A
#
# COMPACT_ATOMS: atom_id res chain seq x y z
N MET A 1 -14.88 -10.66 -117.59
CA MET A 1 -15.70 -11.09 -118.74
C MET A 1 -16.89 -10.13 -118.85
N ILE A 2 -16.96 -9.05 -119.66
CA ILE A 2 -16.17 -8.46 -120.79
C ILE A 2 -16.70 -8.72 -122.26
N LEU A 3 -17.12 -7.63 -122.94
CA LEU A 3 -17.22 -7.29 -124.41
C LEU A 3 -18.20 -8.05 -125.36
N SER A 4 -18.49 -7.74 -126.67
CA SER A 4 -17.98 -6.86 -127.79
C SER A 4 -19.02 -6.78 -128.98
N THR A 5 -18.97 -6.15 -130.21
CA THR A 5 -18.51 -4.87 -130.90
C THR A 5 -18.84 -4.87 -132.44
N VAL A 6 -18.72 -3.74 -133.22
CA VAL A 6 -18.20 -3.60 -134.67
C VAL A 6 -19.09 -3.06 -135.87
N LEU A 7 -18.60 -2.00 -136.60
CA LEU A 7 -18.74 -1.54 -138.06
C LEU A 7 -20.13 -1.41 -138.79
N ILE A 8 -20.41 -0.95 -140.06
CA ILE A 8 -19.80 -0.45 -141.37
C ILE A 8 -20.95 0.28 -142.19
N SER A 9 -20.99 0.97 -143.37
CA SER A 9 -20.27 1.94 -144.31
C SER A 9 -21.36 2.40 -145.38
N PHE A 10 -21.29 3.04 -146.59
CA PHE A 10 -20.39 3.64 -147.65
C PHE A 10 -21.33 4.33 -148.74
N LEU A 11 -21.04 5.07 -149.86
CA LEU A 11 -19.94 5.82 -150.56
C LEU A 11 -20.54 6.65 -151.78
N SER A 12 -19.75 7.47 -152.52
CA SER A 12 -19.97 8.05 -153.90
C SER A 12 -21.03 9.16 -154.14
N SER A 13 -21.15 9.94 -155.27
CA SER A 13 -20.34 10.46 -156.44
C SER A 13 -21.32 11.24 -157.39
N LEU A 14 -21.07 12.12 -158.41
CA LEU A 14 -20.00 12.84 -159.17
C LEU A 14 -20.72 14.00 -160.00
N LEU A 15 -20.23 14.94 -160.86
CA LEU A 15 -18.98 15.46 -161.48
C LEU A 15 -19.28 16.89 -162.11
N GLN A 16 -18.27 17.70 -162.51
CA GLN A 16 -18.32 19.00 -163.28
C GLN A 16 -18.84 20.23 -162.50
N SER A 17 -18.66 21.52 -162.91
CA SER A 17 -18.12 22.19 -164.13
C SER A 17 -17.44 23.56 -163.79
N THR A 18 -16.99 24.40 -164.76
CA THR A 18 -16.15 25.61 -164.47
C THR A 18 -16.36 26.89 -165.30
N ALA A 19 -16.31 28.04 -164.61
CA ALA A 19 -15.82 29.35 -165.07
C ALA A 19 -14.85 29.91 -163.98
N ALA A 20 -14.08 30.97 -164.26
CA ALA A 20 -13.12 31.54 -163.29
C ALA A 20 -13.72 32.72 -162.50
N GLN A 21 -13.31 32.86 -161.24
CA GLN A 21 -13.85 33.77 -160.23
C GLN A 21 -12.72 34.62 -159.61
N GLU A 22 -13.04 35.77 -159.00
CA GLU A 22 -12.03 36.62 -158.33
C GLU A 22 -11.81 36.20 -156.86
N ASN A 23 -10.56 36.28 -156.39
CA ASN A 23 -10.15 35.78 -155.08
C ASN A 23 -9.97 36.94 -154.07
N GLY A 24 -10.59 36.84 -152.90
CA GLY A 24 -10.47 37.80 -151.79
C GLY A 24 -10.88 37.17 -150.46
N TYR A 25 -10.48 37.78 -149.34
CA TYR A 25 -10.74 37.26 -148.00
C TYR A 25 -12.17 37.52 -147.53
N TYR A 26 -12.85 36.49 -147.02
CA TYR A 26 -14.24 36.57 -146.57
C TYR A 26 -14.49 35.78 -145.27
N PRO A 27 -15.45 36.16 -144.43
CA PRO A 27 -15.68 35.54 -143.12
C PRO A 27 -16.19 34.10 -143.25
N GLY A 28 -15.40 33.13 -142.80
CA GLY A 28 -15.67 31.70 -142.97
C GLY A 28 -16.95 31.22 -142.28
N SER A 29 -17.39 31.91 -141.24
CA SER A 29 -18.66 31.64 -140.53
C SER A 29 -19.90 31.64 -141.45
N TYR A 30 -19.87 32.38 -142.56
CA TYR A 30 -20.97 32.45 -143.53
C TYR A 30 -21.02 31.25 -144.49
N THR A 31 -20.03 30.35 -144.45
CA THR A 31 -20.07 29.06 -145.19
C THR A 31 -20.95 28.00 -144.52
N GLY A 32 -21.45 28.26 -143.30
CA GLY A 32 -22.27 27.32 -142.52
C GLY A 32 -21.48 26.39 -141.60
N ALA A 33 -20.15 26.53 -141.54
CA ALA A 33 -19.30 25.89 -140.54
C ALA A 33 -18.89 26.88 -139.43
N SER A 34 -18.52 26.36 -138.26
CA SER A 34 -18.09 27.15 -137.08
C SER A 34 -16.68 27.72 -137.22
N ILE A 35 -16.38 28.37 -138.35
CA ILE A 35 -15.06 28.88 -138.69
C ILE A 35 -14.87 30.27 -138.07
N THR A 36 -13.91 30.38 -137.16
CA THR A 36 -13.54 31.58 -136.38
C THR A 36 -12.59 32.53 -137.11
N THR A 37 -12.37 32.31 -138.41
CA THR A 37 -11.45 33.08 -139.24
C THR A 37 -12.01 33.41 -140.62
N CYS A 38 -11.29 34.23 -141.38
CA CYS A 38 -11.57 34.52 -142.78
C CYS A 38 -10.83 33.56 -143.72
N LEU A 39 -11.49 33.18 -144.81
CA LEU A 39 -11.01 32.27 -145.83
C LEU A 39 -10.69 33.02 -147.12
N ASN A 40 -9.76 32.50 -147.93
CA ASN A 40 -9.47 32.98 -149.28
C ASN A 40 -9.12 31.77 -150.18
N ASP A 41 -10.12 30.88 -150.34
CA ASP A 41 -10.06 29.64 -151.13
C ASP A 41 -10.90 29.73 -152.42
N GLY A 42 -11.56 30.86 -152.66
CA GLY A 42 -12.48 31.08 -153.78
C GLY A 42 -13.85 30.41 -153.62
N ALA A 43 -14.20 29.87 -152.45
CA ALA A 43 -15.47 29.15 -152.21
C ALA A 43 -16.58 30.05 -151.64
N HIS A 44 -16.47 31.37 -151.77
CA HIS A 44 -17.47 32.32 -151.27
C HIS A 44 -18.80 32.22 -152.05
N PRO A 45 -19.95 32.38 -151.37
CA PRO A 45 -21.22 32.56 -152.06
C PRO A 45 -21.23 33.84 -152.90
N GLN A 46 -21.72 33.76 -154.15
CA GLN A 46 -21.78 34.87 -155.13
C GLN A 46 -22.33 36.20 -154.57
N TYR A 47 -23.21 36.18 -153.56
CA TYR A 47 -23.72 37.42 -152.96
C TYR A 47 -22.64 38.26 -152.25
N MET A 48 -21.49 37.66 -151.88
CA MET A 48 -20.36 38.37 -151.27
C MET A 48 -19.61 39.22 -152.28
N GLU A 49 -19.43 38.74 -153.51
CA GLU A 49 -18.93 39.52 -154.64
C GLU A 49 -19.92 40.65 -154.97
N GLU A 50 -21.20 40.34 -155.10
CA GLU A 50 -22.26 41.31 -155.45
C GLU A 50 -22.46 42.42 -154.40
N GLN A 51 -22.01 42.22 -153.16
CA GLN A 51 -22.09 43.21 -152.07
C GLN A 51 -20.73 43.82 -151.67
N GLY A 52 -19.61 43.40 -152.28
CA GLY A 52 -18.28 43.89 -151.91
C GLY A 52 -17.87 43.50 -150.49
N LEU A 53 -18.18 42.27 -150.07
CA LEU A 53 -17.85 41.72 -148.75
C LEU A 53 -16.52 40.94 -148.72
N LEU A 54 -15.70 41.10 -149.76
CA LEU A 54 -14.35 40.56 -149.86
C LEU A 54 -13.35 41.65 -149.47
N ASN A 55 -12.39 41.31 -148.60
CA ASN A 55 -11.27 42.17 -148.23
C ASN A 55 -9.99 41.73 -148.96
N ASP A 56 -9.08 42.67 -149.19
CA ASP A 56 -7.80 42.39 -149.84
C ASP A 56 -6.85 41.60 -148.92
N SER A 57 -7.04 41.68 -147.59
CA SER A 57 -6.22 40.99 -146.59
C SER A 57 -7.03 40.17 -145.56
N LEU A 58 -6.34 39.20 -144.94
CA LEU A 58 -6.85 38.46 -143.76
C LEU A 58 -7.09 39.42 -142.58
N GLU A 59 -6.21 40.41 -142.41
CA GLU A 59 -6.18 41.30 -141.25
C GLU A 59 -7.42 42.21 -141.21
N GLU A 60 -7.71 42.90 -142.31
CA GLU A 60 -8.93 43.72 -142.47
C GLU A 60 -10.21 42.87 -142.27
N CYS A 61 -10.22 41.64 -142.79
CA CYS A 61 -11.36 40.73 -142.61
C CYS A 61 -11.53 40.29 -141.14
N CYS A 62 -10.43 40.05 -140.42
CA CYS A 62 -10.45 39.76 -138.99
C CYS A 62 -10.86 40.98 -138.14
N GLU A 63 -10.44 42.20 -138.49
CA GLU A 63 -10.93 43.43 -137.86
C GLU A 63 -12.44 43.62 -138.11
N GLN A 64 -12.90 43.44 -139.36
CA GLN A 64 -14.28 43.71 -139.75
C GLN A 64 -15.29 42.73 -139.15
N PHE A 65 -14.97 41.42 -139.10
CA PHE A 65 -15.93 40.37 -138.73
C PHE A 65 -15.63 39.65 -137.40
N TYR A 66 -14.39 39.74 -136.90
CA TYR A 66 -13.92 38.94 -135.75
C TYR A 66 -13.19 39.76 -134.67
N ILE A 67 -13.39 41.09 -134.59
CA ILE A 67 -12.74 41.97 -133.61
C ILE A 67 -12.81 41.48 -132.14
N TRP A 68 -13.91 40.80 -131.77
CA TRP A 68 -14.12 40.21 -130.45
C TRP A 68 -13.20 39.02 -130.14
N ASN A 69 -12.51 38.47 -131.13
CA ASN A 69 -11.53 37.38 -131.04
C ASN A 69 -10.38 37.55 -132.05
N TYR A 70 -9.97 38.80 -132.26
CA TYR A 70 -9.09 39.24 -133.35
C TYR A 70 -7.82 38.38 -133.54
N PHE A 71 -7.09 38.14 -132.44
CA PHE A 71 -5.84 37.38 -132.46
C PHE A 71 -6.03 35.90 -132.81
N VAL A 72 -7.18 35.30 -132.48
CA VAL A 72 -7.49 33.91 -132.86
C VAL A 72 -7.88 33.85 -134.34
N CYS A 73 -8.65 34.82 -134.84
CA CYS A 73 -8.94 34.92 -136.27
C CYS A 73 -7.66 34.99 -137.11
N LEU A 74 -6.70 35.84 -136.71
CA LEU A 74 -5.39 35.93 -137.36
C LEU A 74 -4.57 34.64 -137.28
N ALA A 75 -4.58 33.95 -136.13
CA ALA A 75 -3.86 32.69 -135.95
C ALA A 75 -4.46 31.55 -136.79
N ASP A 76 -5.77 31.33 -136.68
CA ASP A 76 -6.53 30.31 -137.41
C ASP A 76 -6.46 30.51 -138.93
N GLY A 77 -6.39 31.77 -139.39
CA GLY A 77 -6.30 32.14 -140.81
C GLY A 77 -4.89 32.03 -141.41
N GLY A 78 -3.89 31.62 -140.62
CA GLY A 78 -2.50 31.49 -141.06
C GLY A 78 -1.75 32.82 -141.18
N GLY A 79 -2.17 33.86 -140.48
CA GLY A 79 -1.63 35.22 -140.60
C GLY A 79 -0.26 35.42 -139.94
N ILE A 80 -0.07 34.99 -138.69
CA ILE A 80 1.13 35.32 -137.89
C ILE A 80 1.50 34.16 -136.93
N GLU A 81 2.78 33.74 -136.93
CA GLU A 81 3.39 33.00 -135.81
C GLU A 81 3.77 33.98 -134.67
N VAL A 82 3.11 33.90 -133.51
CA VAL A 82 3.35 34.83 -132.39
C VAL A 82 4.21 34.17 -131.29
N THR A 83 5.50 34.52 -131.24
CA THR A 83 6.47 33.95 -130.28
C THR A 83 6.77 34.85 -129.06
N GLY A 84 5.81 34.96 -128.13
CA GLY A 84 6.05 35.10 -126.68
C GLY A 84 6.60 36.41 -126.06
N THR A 85 6.78 36.34 -124.74
CA THR A 85 7.56 37.25 -123.84
C THR A 85 7.01 38.63 -123.42
N SER A 86 5.88 38.64 -122.69
CA SER A 86 5.73 39.27 -121.34
C SER A 86 4.35 38.83 -120.79
N LEU A 87 4.12 38.51 -119.51
CA LEU A 87 4.41 39.28 -118.29
C LEU A 87 4.67 38.42 -117.02
N CYS A 88 4.99 37.12 -117.16
CA CYS A 88 5.37 36.26 -116.02
C CYS A 88 6.84 35.79 -116.17
N GLY A 89 7.70 36.21 -115.24
CA GLY A 89 9.11 35.82 -115.20
C GLY A 89 9.40 34.89 -114.02
N GLY A 90 9.40 33.58 -114.26
CA GLY A 90 9.66 32.55 -113.24
C GLY A 90 9.08 31.20 -113.63
N ASP A 91 9.50 30.15 -112.94
CA ASP A 91 8.93 28.81 -113.11
C ASP A 91 7.46 28.75 -112.65
N LYS A 92 6.69 27.82 -113.21
CA LYS A 92 5.21 27.78 -113.17
C LYS A 92 4.57 27.51 -111.79
N ALA A 93 5.33 27.55 -110.69
CA ALA A 93 4.87 27.15 -109.36
C ALA A 93 4.11 28.24 -108.59
N THR A 94 4.38 29.52 -108.87
CA THR A 94 3.98 30.65 -107.99
C THR A 94 3.04 31.69 -108.62
N CYS A 95 2.52 31.46 -109.84
CA CYS A 95 1.64 32.42 -110.49
C CYS A 95 0.14 32.17 -110.16
N GLY A 96 -0.45 33.04 -109.33
CA GLY A 96 -1.89 33.02 -108.96
C GLY A 96 -2.88 33.37 -110.08
N GLY A 97 -2.47 33.32 -111.35
CA GLY A 97 -3.26 33.72 -112.53
C GLY A 97 -2.80 35.03 -113.17
N LEU A 98 -3.58 35.51 -114.14
CA LEU A 98 -3.39 36.83 -114.76
C LEU A 98 -4.28 37.84 -114.02
N ALA A 99 -3.66 38.85 -113.41
CA ALA A 99 -4.36 39.96 -112.79
C ALA A 99 -5.16 40.78 -113.82
N SER A 100 -6.35 41.23 -113.44
CA SER A 100 -7.14 42.20 -114.18
C SER A 100 -6.58 43.62 -114.00
N SER A 101 -7.03 44.56 -114.84
CA SER A 101 -6.64 45.98 -114.74
C SER A 101 -7.19 46.71 -113.49
N SER A 102 -7.93 46.02 -112.63
CA SER A 102 -8.48 46.54 -111.36
C SER A 102 -7.78 45.99 -110.11
N ASP A 103 -6.92 44.98 -110.25
CA ASP A 103 -6.34 44.29 -109.09
C ASP A 103 -5.08 45.01 -108.59
N GLN A 104 -4.97 45.18 -107.27
CA GLN A 104 -3.80 45.81 -106.66
C GLN A 104 -2.65 44.79 -106.58
N LEU A 105 -1.56 45.07 -107.29
CA LEU A 105 -0.37 44.22 -107.30
C LEU A 105 0.54 44.52 -106.10
N TYR A 106 1.15 43.47 -105.58
CA TYR A 106 2.11 43.47 -104.48
C TYR A 106 3.42 42.82 -104.93
N ASP A 107 4.52 43.17 -104.26
CA ASP A 107 5.88 42.76 -104.59
C ASP A 107 6.31 41.43 -103.95
N ILE A 108 5.74 41.09 -102.79
CA ILE A 108 5.90 39.83 -102.07
C ILE A 108 4.57 39.37 -101.47
N ALA A 109 4.49 38.10 -101.03
CA ALA A 109 3.27 37.57 -100.42
C ALA A 109 2.93 38.30 -99.10
N LYS A 110 3.92 38.55 -98.22
CA LYS A 110 3.73 39.31 -96.97
C LYS A 110 3.04 40.66 -97.14
N SER A 111 3.47 41.46 -98.13
CA SER A 111 2.94 42.81 -98.33
C SER A 111 1.50 42.80 -98.87
N CYS A 112 1.09 41.74 -99.57
CA CYS A 112 -0.30 41.47 -99.92
C CYS A 112 -1.11 41.08 -98.67
N CYS A 113 -0.62 40.13 -97.88
CA CYS A 113 -1.24 39.65 -96.66
C CYS A 113 -1.52 40.79 -95.67
N GLN A 114 -0.50 41.58 -95.33
CA GLN A 114 -0.62 42.75 -94.45
C GLN A 114 -1.66 43.77 -94.91
N ALA A 115 -1.79 43.98 -96.24
CA ALA A 115 -2.62 45.04 -96.79
C ALA A 115 -4.07 44.63 -97.10
N GLN A 116 -4.34 43.34 -97.36
CA GLN A 116 -5.65 42.84 -97.78
C GLN A 116 -6.25 41.77 -96.85
N LEU A 117 -5.40 41.06 -96.09
CA LEU A 117 -5.76 39.88 -95.30
C LEU A 117 -5.27 39.97 -93.84
N GLY A 118 -4.95 41.16 -93.32
CA GLY A 118 -4.38 41.38 -91.97
C GLY A 118 -5.26 40.97 -90.76
N TYR A 119 -6.33 40.21 -90.98
CA TYR A 119 -7.06 39.44 -89.97
C TYR A 119 -6.55 37.98 -89.84
N ILE A 120 -5.70 37.54 -90.78
CA ILE A 120 -4.94 36.29 -90.79
C ILE A 120 -3.50 36.63 -90.37
N ASN A 121 -2.83 35.76 -89.60
CA ASN A 121 -1.42 35.93 -89.29
C ASN A 121 -0.58 36.06 -90.58
N ASP A 122 0.34 37.03 -90.62
CA ASP A 122 1.10 37.39 -91.83
C ASP A 122 1.93 36.23 -92.39
N ASP A 123 2.57 35.45 -91.52
CA ASP A 123 3.45 34.34 -91.88
C ASP A 123 2.65 33.12 -92.34
N LEU A 124 1.53 32.81 -91.67
CA LEU A 124 0.57 31.80 -92.11
C LEU A 124 -0.03 32.16 -93.48
N CYS A 125 -0.38 33.43 -93.68
CA CYS A 125 -0.91 33.93 -94.96
C CYS A 125 0.16 33.88 -96.07
N GLU A 126 1.41 34.23 -95.76
CA GLU A 126 2.54 34.13 -96.67
C GLU A 126 2.85 32.67 -97.07
N ALA A 127 2.91 31.75 -96.10
CA ALA A 127 3.14 30.33 -96.35
C ALA A 127 2.04 29.70 -97.23
N ASN A 128 0.76 29.95 -96.91
CA ASN A 128 -0.37 29.52 -97.73
C ASN A 128 -0.30 30.10 -99.16
N SER A 129 0.08 31.38 -99.30
CA SER A 129 0.23 32.05 -100.60
C SER A 129 1.40 31.50 -101.43
N LEU A 130 2.43 30.95 -100.78
CA LEU A 130 3.60 30.34 -101.40
C LEU A 130 3.49 28.81 -101.57
N GLN A 131 2.40 28.19 -101.11
CA GLN A 131 2.21 26.73 -101.01
C GLN A 131 3.32 26.03 -100.23
N GLN A 132 3.75 26.64 -99.12
CA GLN A 132 4.69 26.05 -98.16
C GLN A 132 3.91 25.51 -96.96
N GLU A 133 4.40 24.40 -96.39
CA GLU A 133 3.94 23.91 -95.08
C GLU A 133 4.30 24.95 -94.01
N PHE A 134 3.47 25.10 -92.99
CA PHE A 134 3.60 26.16 -91.97
C PHE A 134 3.68 25.54 -90.58
N ASP A 135 4.91 25.23 -90.18
CA ASP A 135 5.25 24.54 -88.92
C ASP A 135 4.77 25.29 -87.66
N GLY A 136 4.42 26.58 -87.79
CA GLY A 136 4.05 27.52 -86.74
C GLY A 136 5.02 28.70 -86.61
N THR A 137 4.72 29.69 -85.76
CA THR A 137 5.71 30.74 -85.40
C THR A 137 6.60 30.33 -84.23
N MET A 138 6.28 29.25 -83.52
CA MET A 138 6.92 28.82 -82.27
C MET A 138 6.82 29.83 -81.10
N GLU A 139 6.05 30.90 -81.26
CA GLU A 139 5.68 31.83 -80.19
C GLU A 139 4.54 31.27 -79.33
N PHE A 140 4.36 31.82 -78.13
CA PHE A 140 3.30 31.42 -77.20
C PHE A 140 2.08 32.35 -77.28
N TYR A 141 0.88 31.83 -77.03
CA TYR A 141 -0.36 32.59 -76.93
C TYR A 141 -1.27 32.08 -75.79
N PRO A 142 -2.16 32.93 -75.23
CA PRO A 142 -3.00 32.56 -74.08
C PRO A 142 -4.18 31.65 -74.49
N PHE A 143 -4.19 30.42 -73.98
CA PHE A 143 -5.31 29.48 -74.14
C PHE A 143 -6.27 29.56 -72.95
N TYR A 144 -7.12 30.59 -72.96
CA TYR A 144 -8.08 30.94 -71.90
C TYR A 144 -9.07 29.84 -71.46
N GLN A 145 -9.14 28.70 -72.14
CA GLN A 145 -10.00 27.57 -71.73
C GLN A 145 -9.32 26.68 -70.67
N GLU A 146 -7.99 26.57 -70.71
CA GLU A 146 -7.17 25.82 -69.74
C GLU A 146 -6.30 26.73 -68.87
N ASN A 147 -6.43 28.06 -69.02
CA ASN A 147 -5.73 29.06 -68.22
C ASN A 147 -4.19 28.95 -68.27
N LYS A 148 -3.68 28.46 -69.41
CA LYS A 148 -2.25 28.31 -69.72
C LYS A 148 -1.89 29.04 -71.00
N CYS A 149 -0.60 29.25 -71.23
CA CYS A 149 -0.05 29.66 -72.51
C CYS A 149 0.41 28.42 -73.29
N VAL A 150 0.27 28.46 -74.62
CA VAL A 150 0.58 27.34 -75.52
C VAL A 150 1.30 27.83 -76.75
N GLN A 151 2.13 26.97 -77.34
CA GLN A 151 2.94 27.29 -78.51
C GLN A 151 2.14 27.19 -79.80
N ASN A 152 2.37 28.13 -80.72
CA ASN A 152 1.82 28.17 -82.07
C ASN A 152 2.64 27.26 -82.99
N CYS A 153 2.21 26.00 -83.14
CA CYS A 153 2.92 24.93 -83.85
C CYS A 153 1.96 23.89 -84.49
N GLU A 154 2.48 23.06 -85.41
CA GLU A 154 1.71 21.97 -86.04
C GLU A 154 1.74 20.64 -85.27
N GLU A 155 2.89 20.22 -84.73
CA GLU A 155 3.03 18.91 -84.07
C GLU A 155 2.41 18.89 -82.66
N ALA A 156 1.64 17.84 -82.37
CA ALA A 156 1.00 17.62 -81.06
C ALA A 156 2.00 17.20 -79.97
N SER A 157 2.77 18.17 -79.46
CA SER A 157 3.46 18.11 -78.17
C SER A 157 2.59 18.67 -77.04
N ASP A 158 2.91 18.38 -75.78
CA ASP A 158 2.13 18.86 -74.62
C ASP A 158 2.13 20.41 -74.47
N LEU A 159 3.12 21.09 -75.07
CA LEU A 159 3.21 22.54 -75.15
C LEU A 159 2.35 23.14 -76.28
N CYS A 160 1.94 22.34 -77.27
CA CYS A 160 1.39 22.86 -78.52
C CYS A 160 -0.11 23.13 -78.45
N GLY A 161 -0.51 24.35 -78.83
CA GLY A 161 -1.91 24.74 -78.94
C GLY A 161 -2.55 24.50 -80.30
N GLY A 162 -1.74 24.15 -81.30
CA GLY A 162 -2.09 24.16 -82.72
C GLY A 162 -1.81 25.52 -83.38
N ILE A 163 -1.99 25.56 -84.70
CA ILE A 163 -1.75 26.76 -85.52
C ILE A 163 -2.87 27.78 -85.34
N ILE A 164 -2.54 28.99 -84.89
CA ILE A 164 -3.48 30.11 -84.78
C ILE A 164 -3.68 30.79 -86.14
N GLN A 165 -4.95 30.93 -86.52
CA GLN A 165 -5.38 31.53 -87.80
C GLN A 165 -5.80 33.01 -87.68
N ASP A 166 -5.98 33.52 -86.46
CA ASP A 166 -6.49 34.86 -86.17
C ASP A 166 -5.35 35.79 -85.71
N SER A 167 -5.04 36.83 -86.52
CA SER A 167 -3.96 37.79 -86.25
C SER A 167 -4.20 38.70 -85.04
N SER A 168 -5.42 38.75 -84.50
CA SER A 168 -5.72 39.53 -83.29
C SER A 168 -5.28 38.83 -82.01
N THR A 169 -4.87 37.55 -82.11
CA THR A 169 -4.28 36.78 -81.00
C THR A 169 -2.87 37.31 -80.70
N PRO A 170 -2.58 37.82 -79.49
CA PRO A 170 -1.24 38.27 -79.15
C PRO A 170 -0.29 37.08 -78.96
N MET A 171 0.88 37.17 -79.60
CA MET A 171 1.98 36.22 -79.52
C MET A 171 3.10 36.74 -78.60
N PHE A 172 3.88 35.84 -78.00
CA PHE A 172 4.97 36.13 -77.06
C PHE A 172 6.20 35.26 -77.32
N GLU A 173 7.39 35.83 -77.15
CA GLU A 173 8.65 35.06 -77.24
C GLU A 173 8.76 34.03 -76.09
N THR A 174 8.15 34.29 -74.93
CA THR A 174 8.20 33.41 -73.75
C THR A 174 6.84 33.13 -73.10
N ILE A 175 6.78 32.01 -72.38
CA ILE A 175 5.66 31.65 -71.49
C ILE A 175 5.49 32.69 -70.37
N GLU A 176 6.59 33.18 -69.78
CA GLU A 176 6.57 34.17 -68.69
C GLU A 176 5.88 35.47 -69.12
N GLU A 177 6.19 36.00 -70.30
CA GLU A 177 5.55 37.19 -70.86
C GLU A 177 4.07 36.95 -71.17
N CYS A 178 3.74 35.82 -71.82
CA CYS A 178 2.35 35.45 -72.11
C CYS A 178 1.49 35.37 -70.84
N CYS A 179 2.02 34.68 -69.81
CA CYS A 179 1.36 34.53 -68.51
C CYS A 179 1.20 35.86 -67.79
N SER A 180 2.26 36.66 -67.69
CA SER A 180 2.25 37.93 -66.96
C SER A 180 1.45 39.03 -67.66
N GLU A 181 1.38 39.06 -69.00
CA GLU A 181 0.58 40.05 -69.74
C GLU A 181 -0.90 39.68 -69.87
N LYS A 182 -1.22 38.41 -70.18
CA LYS A 182 -2.59 38.02 -70.61
C LYS A 182 -3.32 37.15 -69.62
N LEU A 183 -2.63 36.53 -68.67
CA LEU A 183 -3.18 35.67 -67.63
C LEU A 183 -2.88 36.20 -66.21
N SER A 184 -2.62 37.51 -66.07
CA SER A 184 -2.32 38.25 -64.82
C SER A 184 -3.37 38.20 -63.68
N HIS A 185 -4.45 37.44 -63.87
CA HIS A 185 -5.41 37.09 -62.83
C HIS A 185 -5.08 35.75 -62.12
N ILE A 186 -3.98 35.12 -62.55
CA ILE A 186 -3.39 33.88 -62.04
C ILE A 186 -1.97 34.23 -61.56
N ASN A 187 -1.44 33.49 -60.59
CA ASN A 187 -0.02 33.60 -60.22
C ASN A 187 0.86 33.23 -61.45
N PRO A 188 1.82 34.07 -61.88
CA PRO A 188 2.73 33.76 -62.99
C PRO A 188 3.43 32.40 -62.85
N ASP A 189 3.84 32.00 -61.64
CA ASP A 189 4.49 30.72 -61.37
C ASP A 189 3.56 29.54 -61.75
N ILE A 190 2.28 29.62 -61.35
CA ILE A 190 1.25 28.60 -61.63
C ILE A 190 0.92 28.59 -63.13
N CYS A 191 0.84 29.76 -63.75
CA CYS A 191 0.59 29.85 -65.19
C CYS A 191 1.74 29.24 -66.00
N GLN A 192 2.99 29.45 -65.61
CA GLN A 192 4.16 28.85 -66.25
C GLN A 192 4.13 27.32 -66.14
N GLU A 193 3.95 26.76 -64.95
CA GLU A 193 3.88 25.30 -64.73
C GLU A 193 2.65 24.65 -65.41
N LEU A 194 1.53 25.35 -65.55
CA LEU A 194 0.40 24.87 -66.35
C LEU A 194 0.65 24.92 -67.87
N SER A 195 1.65 25.69 -68.32
CA SER A 195 2.00 25.88 -69.74
C SER A 195 3.12 24.95 -70.20
N ASP A 196 4.16 24.80 -69.36
CA ASP A 196 5.24 23.82 -69.49
C ASP A 196 5.32 23.03 -68.17
N PRO A 197 4.71 21.83 -68.09
CA PRO A 197 4.60 21.05 -66.84
C PRO A 197 5.92 20.33 -66.51
N GLY A 198 6.98 21.10 -66.32
CA GLY A 198 8.36 20.66 -66.15
C GLY A 198 8.62 19.92 -64.84
N THR A 199 9.38 20.52 -63.93
CA THR A 199 9.70 19.91 -62.62
C THR A 199 8.67 20.19 -61.54
N GLY A 200 7.76 21.15 -61.72
CA GLY A 200 7.05 21.81 -60.63
C GLY A 200 7.72 23.14 -60.27
N THR A 201 6.95 24.07 -59.71
CA THR A 201 7.40 25.39 -59.23
C THR A 201 8.34 25.31 -58.01
N GLU A 202 8.53 24.13 -57.42
CA GLU A 202 9.30 23.84 -56.20
C GLU A 202 8.78 24.54 -54.93
N LYS A 203 7.64 25.24 -55.00
CA LYS A 203 7.01 25.96 -53.88
C LYS A 203 5.98 25.11 -53.15
N PHE A 204 5.64 25.52 -51.93
CA PHE A 204 4.63 24.85 -51.10
C PHE A 204 3.24 25.46 -51.30
N TYR A 205 2.20 24.64 -51.21
CA TYR A 205 0.81 25.09 -51.19
C TYR A 205 -0.05 24.27 -50.23
N SER A 206 -1.04 24.91 -49.61
CA SER A 206 -1.91 24.30 -48.61
C SER A 206 -3.10 23.55 -49.24
N VAL A 207 -3.39 22.36 -48.72
CA VAL A 207 -4.58 21.56 -49.07
C VAL A 207 -5.43 21.40 -47.82
N THR A 208 -6.32 22.37 -47.60
CA THR A 208 -7.20 22.51 -46.42
C THR A 208 -7.95 21.22 -46.07
N SER A 209 -8.41 20.45 -47.07
CA SER A 209 -9.14 19.19 -46.87
C SER A 209 -8.29 18.03 -46.32
N LYS A 210 -6.97 18.22 -46.19
CA LYS A 210 -6.01 17.25 -45.64
C LYS A 210 -5.23 17.79 -44.43
N SER A 211 -5.39 19.07 -44.07
CA SER A 211 -4.57 19.79 -43.06
C SER A 211 -3.05 19.65 -43.32
N ARG A 212 -2.65 19.71 -44.59
CA ARG A 212 -1.26 19.52 -45.05
C ARG A 212 -0.90 20.55 -46.11
N CYS A 213 0.39 20.87 -46.19
CA CYS A 213 1.00 21.46 -47.36
C CYS A 213 1.58 20.37 -48.26
N TYR A 214 1.61 20.65 -49.56
CA TYR A 214 2.32 19.85 -50.55
C TYR A 214 3.35 20.75 -51.23
N LYS A 215 4.50 20.18 -51.59
CA LYS A 215 5.45 20.85 -52.49
C LYS A 215 5.06 20.55 -53.93
N ASP A 216 5.08 21.56 -54.78
CA ASP A 216 4.81 21.42 -56.21
C ASP A 216 6.07 20.94 -56.94
N CYS A 217 6.19 19.62 -57.05
CA CYS A 217 7.34 18.91 -57.62
C CYS A 217 6.93 17.64 -58.37
N GLU A 218 7.88 16.96 -59.02
CA GLU A 218 7.66 15.64 -59.65
C GLU A 218 7.12 14.61 -58.62
N LEU A 219 6.22 13.72 -59.05
CA LEU A 219 5.40 12.89 -58.15
C LEU A 219 6.24 11.98 -57.24
N GLY A 220 6.17 12.25 -55.93
CA GLY A 220 6.91 11.58 -54.87
C GLY A 220 6.36 11.89 -53.48
N VAL A 221 7.00 11.40 -52.42
CA VAL A 221 6.61 11.69 -51.02
C VAL A 221 6.72 13.19 -50.76
N GLY A 222 5.67 13.80 -50.20
CA GLY A 222 5.56 15.26 -50.00
C GLY A 222 5.29 16.09 -51.27
N CYS A 223 5.45 15.52 -52.48
CA CYS A 223 5.22 16.19 -53.75
C CYS A 223 3.81 15.96 -54.30
N ALA A 224 3.15 17.01 -54.78
CA ALA A 224 1.95 16.92 -55.61
C ALA A 224 1.90 18.09 -56.57
N ARG A 225 1.52 17.85 -57.84
CA ARG A 225 1.41 18.92 -58.85
C ARG A 225 0.18 19.79 -58.65
N ILE A 226 0.35 21.09 -58.82
CA ILE A 226 -0.73 22.07 -58.88
C ILE A 226 -1.66 21.77 -60.06
N ASN A 227 -2.97 21.80 -59.79
CA ASN A 227 -4.02 21.59 -60.80
C ASN A 227 -5.15 22.64 -60.71
N SER A 228 -4.89 23.78 -60.06
CA SER A 228 -5.87 24.82 -59.79
C SER A 228 -5.22 26.20 -59.75
N THR A 229 -5.79 27.13 -60.51
CA THR A 229 -5.30 28.52 -60.66
C THR A 229 -5.57 29.42 -59.46
N SER A 230 -6.31 28.94 -58.46
CA SER A 230 -6.72 29.70 -57.27
C SER A 230 -5.88 29.39 -56.02
N ILE A 231 -4.71 28.78 -56.21
CA ILE A 231 -3.80 28.36 -55.14
C ILE A 231 -2.83 29.49 -54.79
N VAL A 232 -2.51 29.63 -53.50
CA VAL A 232 -1.45 30.50 -52.98
C VAL A 232 -0.18 29.67 -52.83
N LEU A 233 0.96 30.23 -53.27
CA LEU A 233 2.28 29.59 -53.15
C LEU A 233 3.08 30.23 -52.03
N HIS A 234 3.90 29.40 -51.39
CA HIS A 234 4.72 29.71 -50.23
C HIS A 234 6.14 29.21 -50.52
N GLU A 235 7.16 30.01 -50.18
CA GLU A 235 8.56 29.68 -50.52
C GLU A 235 9.13 28.53 -49.66
N ASP A 236 8.48 28.21 -48.53
CA ASP A 236 8.86 27.14 -47.60
C ASP A 236 7.63 26.51 -46.92
N LEU A 237 7.87 25.40 -46.20
CA LEU A 237 6.84 24.65 -45.50
C LEU A 237 6.27 25.40 -44.28
N GLU A 238 7.11 26.15 -43.56
CA GLU A 238 6.74 26.89 -42.34
C GLU A 238 5.72 27.97 -42.67
N SER A 239 6.02 28.83 -43.64
CA SER A 239 5.10 29.88 -44.13
C SER A 239 3.84 29.34 -44.83
N CYS A 240 3.86 28.10 -45.32
CA CYS A 240 2.67 27.40 -45.81
C CYS A 240 1.77 26.91 -44.67
N CYS A 241 2.37 26.40 -43.59
CA CYS A 241 1.64 25.93 -42.42
C CYS A 241 1.06 27.08 -41.58
N ASP A 242 1.80 28.18 -41.41
CA ASP A 242 1.33 29.41 -40.74
C ASP A 242 0.09 30.02 -41.43
N ALA A 243 -0.09 29.76 -42.72
CA ALA A 243 -1.26 30.20 -43.49
C ALA A 243 -2.54 29.40 -43.18
N MET A 244 -2.47 28.34 -42.36
CA MET A 244 -3.60 27.53 -41.91
C MET A 244 -3.85 27.67 -40.38
N PRO A 245 -4.31 28.84 -39.88
CA PRO A 245 -4.44 29.13 -38.45
C PRO A 245 -5.52 28.33 -37.68
N TRP A 246 -6.05 27.27 -38.27
CA TRP A 246 -6.93 26.27 -37.65
C TRP A 246 -6.22 24.91 -37.45
N VAL A 247 -4.92 24.83 -37.76
CA VAL A 247 -4.01 23.69 -37.57
C VAL A 247 -2.80 24.20 -36.79
N SER A 248 -2.17 23.40 -35.94
CA SER A 248 -0.85 23.74 -35.40
C SER A 248 0.22 23.63 -36.50
N SER A 249 1.21 24.52 -36.49
CA SER A 249 2.25 24.53 -37.53
C SER A 249 3.09 23.25 -37.49
N GLU A 250 3.27 22.66 -36.30
CA GLU A 250 3.98 21.39 -36.08
C GLU A 250 3.19 20.18 -36.62
N PHE A 251 1.86 20.14 -36.43
CA PHE A 251 1.01 19.10 -37.04
C PHE A 251 1.02 19.23 -38.56
N CYS A 252 0.89 20.44 -39.08
CA CYS A 252 0.94 20.68 -40.50
C CYS A 252 2.30 20.25 -41.09
N ALA A 253 3.42 20.64 -40.48
CA ALA A 253 4.76 20.35 -40.98
C ALA A 253 5.03 18.84 -41.08
N SER A 254 4.88 18.12 -39.96
CA SER A 254 5.05 16.66 -39.88
C SER A 254 4.16 15.92 -40.89
N ARG A 255 2.87 16.25 -40.93
CA ARG A 255 1.94 15.64 -41.90
C ARG A 255 2.23 16.02 -43.35
N SER A 256 2.98 17.07 -43.61
CA SER A 256 3.42 17.45 -44.96
C SER A 256 4.69 16.72 -45.42
N THR A 257 5.60 16.37 -44.50
CA THR A 257 6.79 15.55 -44.80
C THR A 257 6.52 14.04 -44.81
N GLU A 258 5.33 13.61 -44.36
CA GLU A 258 4.99 12.22 -44.03
C GLU A 258 5.85 11.64 -42.88
N GLU A 259 6.37 12.52 -42.03
CA GLU A 259 6.97 12.18 -40.76
C GLU A 259 5.95 12.34 -39.61
N ALA A 260 6.35 11.91 -38.42
CA ALA A 260 5.61 12.18 -37.20
C ALA A 260 6.03 13.54 -36.61
N SER A 261 5.26 14.10 -35.68
CA SER A 261 5.76 15.25 -34.91
C SER A 261 6.69 14.81 -33.77
N ASP A 262 6.62 13.54 -33.34
CA ASP A 262 7.26 12.99 -32.13
C ASP A 262 6.89 13.77 -30.85
N LEU A 263 5.82 14.59 -30.91
CA LEU A 263 5.29 15.40 -29.81
C LEU A 263 4.11 14.69 -29.12
N TRP A 264 3.84 15.09 -27.89
CA TRP A 264 2.81 14.49 -27.04
C TRP A 264 1.48 15.22 -27.14
N TYR A 265 0.36 14.49 -27.17
CA TYR A 265 -1.00 15.03 -27.11
C TYR A 265 -1.89 14.25 -26.14
N ALA A 266 -2.92 14.89 -25.58
CA ALA A 266 -3.76 14.28 -24.55
C ALA A 266 -4.88 13.41 -25.14
N SER A 267 -4.87 12.11 -24.86
CA SER A 267 -5.94 11.17 -25.22
C SER A 267 -7.04 11.19 -24.17
N THR A 268 -8.11 11.96 -24.44
CA THR A 268 -9.26 12.10 -23.54
C THR A 268 -10.01 10.79 -23.27
N GLN A 269 -9.90 9.80 -24.16
CA GLN A 269 -10.50 8.47 -23.97
C GLN A 269 -9.74 7.61 -22.94
N ASN A 270 -8.40 7.74 -22.89
CA ASN A 270 -7.53 6.88 -22.10
C ASN A 270 -6.98 7.56 -20.83
N GLN A 271 -7.20 8.86 -20.65
CA GLN A 271 -6.67 9.67 -19.54
C GLN A 271 -5.12 9.63 -19.44
N VAL A 272 -4.46 9.51 -20.59
CA VAL A 272 -3.00 9.57 -20.74
C VAL A 272 -2.63 10.49 -21.90
N CYS A 273 -1.39 10.95 -21.92
CA CYS A 273 -0.81 11.54 -23.12
C CYS A 273 -0.25 10.45 -24.03
N VAL A 274 -0.20 10.72 -25.32
CA VAL A 274 0.26 9.77 -26.34
C VAL A 274 1.21 10.50 -27.27
N ASN A 275 2.28 9.82 -27.68
CA ASN A 275 3.24 10.37 -28.63
C ASN A 275 2.72 10.20 -30.06
N ASP A 276 2.70 11.29 -30.83
CA ASP A 276 2.42 11.25 -32.26
C ASP A 276 3.64 10.73 -33.03
N CYS A 277 3.79 9.40 -33.02
CA CYS A 277 4.82 8.66 -33.75
C CYS A 277 4.20 7.68 -34.77
N LEU A 278 4.92 7.40 -35.86
CA LEU A 278 4.41 6.58 -36.96
C LEU A 278 4.63 5.07 -36.78
N VAL A 279 5.63 4.65 -35.99
CA VAL A 279 5.99 3.24 -35.80
C VAL A 279 6.57 3.01 -34.40
N GLY A 280 5.88 2.20 -33.58
CA GLY A 280 6.33 1.80 -32.24
C GLY A 280 5.18 1.27 -31.38
N ASP A 281 5.50 0.50 -30.34
CA ASP A 281 4.52 0.21 -29.28
C ASP A 281 4.27 1.50 -28.49
N GLY A 282 2.99 1.81 -28.20
CA GLY A 282 2.58 3.08 -27.57
C GLY A 282 2.30 4.24 -28.53
N CYS A 283 2.74 4.17 -29.78
CA CYS A 283 2.45 5.19 -30.80
C CYS A 283 0.97 5.19 -31.21
N VAL A 284 0.37 6.38 -31.31
CA VAL A 284 -0.89 6.60 -32.05
C VAL A 284 -0.72 7.83 -32.93
N PRO A 285 -0.87 7.71 -34.27
CA PRO A 285 -0.87 8.87 -35.14
C PRO A 285 -2.02 9.81 -34.79
N LEU A 286 -1.71 11.05 -34.46
CA LEU A 286 -2.71 12.09 -34.19
C LEU A 286 -3.62 12.31 -35.41
N GLU A 287 -4.93 12.08 -35.23
CA GLU A 287 -5.97 12.33 -36.23
C GLU A 287 -6.61 13.72 -36.13
N ASP A 288 -6.50 14.39 -34.97
CA ASP A 288 -7.11 15.72 -34.73
C ASP A 288 -6.10 16.86 -35.01
N PRO A 289 -6.28 17.65 -36.08
CA PRO A 289 -5.39 18.76 -36.42
C PRO A 289 -5.46 19.94 -35.45
N THR A 290 -6.39 19.93 -34.48
CA THR A 290 -6.60 21.00 -33.49
C THR A 290 -6.06 20.65 -32.09
N ALA A 291 -5.49 19.46 -31.91
CA ALA A 291 -4.91 19.06 -30.63
C ALA A 291 -3.67 19.89 -30.29
N ALA A 292 -3.54 20.26 -29.00
CA ALA A 292 -2.34 20.90 -28.50
C ALA A 292 -1.21 19.85 -28.35
N LEU A 293 -0.04 20.19 -28.89
CA LEU A 293 1.18 19.37 -28.86
C LEU A 293 2.14 19.88 -27.77
N TYR A 294 2.91 18.96 -27.19
CA TYR A 294 3.80 19.18 -26.06
C TYR A 294 5.14 18.47 -26.26
N ALA A 295 6.24 19.03 -25.74
CA ALA A 295 7.57 18.44 -25.93
C ALA A 295 7.81 17.20 -25.05
N THR A 296 7.06 17.05 -23.95
CA THR A 296 7.15 15.90 -23.04
C THR A 296 5.77 15.40 -22.62
N ALA A 297 5.70 14.12 -22.22
CA ALA A 297 4.50 13.54 -21.62
C ALA A 297 4.07 14.32 -20.36
N LEU A 298 5.05 14.70 -19.51
CA LEU A 298 4.82 15.45 -18.28
C LEU A 298 4.15 16.81 -18.52
N GLU A 299 4.63 17.62 -19.48
CA GLU A 299 3.99 18.89 -19.83
C GLU A 299 2.56 18.71 -20.33
N CYS A 300 2.33 17.69 -21.16
CA CYS A 300 1.01 17.34 -21.66
C CYS A 300 0.04 16.97 -20.51
N CYS A 301 0.49 16.09 -19.60
CA CYS A 301 -0.26 15.67 -18.42
C CYS A 301 -0.61 16.86 -17.51
N GLN A 302 0.38 17.70 -17.16
CA GLN A 302 0.17 18.91 -16.35
C GLN A 302 -0.81 19.90 -17.00
N ALA A 303 -0.79 20.03 -18.33
CA ALA A 303 -1.62 21.00 -19.05
C ALA A 303 -3.04 20.51 -19.39
N LYS A 304 -3.29 19.19 -19.39
CA LYS A 304 -4.54 18.60 -19.92
C LYS A 304 -5.20 17.53 -19.06
N ILE A 305 -4.50 16.89 -18.13
CA ILE A 305 -4.99 15.77 -17.33
C ILE A 305 -4.78 16.07 -15.82
N PRO A 306 -5.33 17.17 -15.28
CA PRO A 306 -5.12 17.59 -13.88
C PRO A 306 -5.87 16.74 -12.84
N SER A 307 -6.60 15.70 -13.29
CA SER A 307 -7.34 14.74 -12.46
C SER A 307 -6.55 13.47 -12.14
N VAL A 308 -5.29 13.39 -12.59
CA VAL A 308 -4.33 12.33 -12.27
C VAL A 308 -3.04 13.04 -11.83
N SER A 309 -2.21 12.41 -10.99
CA SER A 309 -0.85 12.93 -10.73
C SER A 309 -0.11 13.07 -12.06
N SER A 310 0.55 14.22 -12.29
CA SER A 310 1.24 14.50 -13.54
C SER A 310 2.31 13.46 -13.87
N ASP A 311 2.90 12.90 -12.82
CA ASP A 311 4.08 12.04 -12.90
C ASP A 311 3.63 10.61 -13.20
N ILE A 312 2.58 10.12 -12.52
CA ILE A 312 1.86 8.87 -12.86
C ILE A 312 1.36 8.92 -14.31
N CYS A 313 0.74 10.03 -14.71
CA CYS A 313 0.28 10.23 -16.07
C CYS A 313 1.44 10.18 -17.08
N ALA A 314 2.60 10.79 -16.77
CA ALA A 314 3.77 10.76 -17.63
C ALA A 314 4.35 9.34 -17.77
N ASP A 315 4.52 8.60 -16.67
CA ASP A 315 5.05 7.24 -16.70
C ASP A 315 4.19 6.28 -17.53
N VAL A 316 2.85 6.32 -17.38
CA VAL A 316 1.94 5.51 -18.22
C VAL A 316 2.00 5.94 -19.68
N SER A 317 2.13 7.25 -19.95
CA SER A 317 2.26 7.79 -21.31
C SER A 317 3.55 7.31 -21.99
N GLU A 318 4.66 7.25 -21.26
CA GLU A 318 5.97 6.76 -21.72
C GLU A 318 6.06 5.23 -21.79
N GLY A 319 5.04 4.50 -21.32
CA GLY A 319 5.03 3.04 -21.26
C GLY A 319 5.93 2.46 -20.16
N ASN A 320 6.36 3.29 -19.21
CA ASN A 320 7.10 2.84 -18.04
C ASN A 320 6.18 1.95 -17.19
N PRO A 321 6.66 0.80 -16.67
CA PRO A 321 5.88 0.02 -15.72
C PRO A 321 5.67 0.86 -14.47
N LEU A 322 4.41 1.07 -14.07
CA LEU A 322 4.03 1.89 -12.92
C LEU A 322 4.75 1.46 -11.65
N VAL A 323 5.81 2.19 -11.29
CA VAL A 323 6.51 2.06 -10.02
C VAL A 323 5.85 3.04 -9.06
N GLY A 324 5.02 2.54 -8.14
CA GLY A 324 4.50 3.37 -7.06
C GLY A 324 5.64 3.96 -6.22
N SER A 325 5.33 5.03 -5.49
CA SER A 325 6.32 5.85 -4.77
C SER A 325 7.05 5.11 -3.64
N ASN A 326 6.57 3.95 -3.21
CA ASN A 326 7.00 3.22 -2.01
C ASN A 326 6.75 4.01 -0.71
N LEU A 327 5.84 4.99 -0.76
CA LEU A 327 5.25 5.65 0.40
C LEU A 327 3.99 4.89 0.84
N TYR A 328 3.53 5.12 2.07
CA TYR A 328 2.36 4.44 2.63
C TYR A 328 1.11 5.33 2.52
N TYR A 329 -0.05 4.73 2.27
CA TYR A 329 -1.36 5.36 2.37
C TYR A 329 -2.31 4.46 3.18
N VAL A 330 -3.48 4.97 3.56
CA VAL A 330 -4.44 4.23 4.41
C VAL A 330 -5.45 3.44 3.57
N SER A 331 -5.47 2.11 3.73
CA SER A 331 -6.61 1.31 3.28
C SER A 331 -7.66 1.24 4.38
N TYR A 332 -8.70 2.05 4.25
CA TYR A 332 -9.88 1.96 5.12
C TYR A 332 -10.73 0.70 4.90
N THR A 333 -10.39 -0.15 3.91
CA THR A 333 -11.04 -1.46 3.70
C THR A 333 -10.31 -2.58 4.44
N ASP A 334 -8.99 -2.49 4.54
CA ASP A 334 -8.13 -3.47 5.22
C ASP A 334 -7.73 -3.03 6.64
N GLU A 335 -8.28 -1.89 7.11
CA GLU A 335 -8.02 -1.20 8.39
C GLU A 335 -6.53 -1.01 8.74
N ARG A 336 -5.67 -0.90 7.72
CA ARG A 336 -4.21 -0.78 7.84
C ARG A 336 -3.63 0.23 6.86
N CYS A 337 -2.36 0.57 7.04
CA CYS A 337 -1.60 1.32 6.06
C CYS A 337 -0.93 0.35 5.06
N VAL A 338 -0.85 0.74 3.80
CA VAL A 338 -0.36 -0.10 2.71
C VAL A 338 0.57 0.71 1.80
N MET A 339 1.54 0.06 1.19
CA MET A 339 2.54 0.72 0.36
C MET A 339 2.02 0.98 -1.06
N ASP A 340 2.28 2.17 -1.59
CA ASP A 340 2.04 2.60 -2.97
C ASP A 340 3.08 1.96 -3.91
N CYS A 341 2.68 0.88 -4.59
CA CYS A 341 3.54 0.06 -5.45
C CYS A 341 2.72 -0.88 -6.36
N ALA A 342 3.38 -1.69 -7.19
CA ALA A 342 2.74 -2.75 -7.97
C ALA A 342 3.68 -3.94 -8.19
N PRO A 343 3.18 -5.20 -8.24
CA PRO A 343 1.79 -5.61 -8.00
C PRO A 343 1.41 -5.54 -6.51
N ALA A 344 0.10 -5.51 -6.21
CA ALA A 344 -0.39 -5.61 -4.84
C ALA A 344 -0.07 -6.97 -4.21
N ASP A 345 0.30 -6.97 -2.93
CA ASP A 345 0.68 -8.14 -2.12
C ASP A 345 0.42 -7.88 -0.62
N ASP A 346 1.04 -8.65 0.28
CA ASP A 346 0.79 -8.55 1.72
C ASP A 346 1.27 -7.21 2.33
N VAL A 347 2.13 -6.43 1.66
CA VAL A 347 2.53 -5.05 2.07
C VAL A 347 2.01 -4.01 1.07
N CYS A 348 1.96 -4.38 -0.20
CA CYS A 348 1.67 -3.49 -1.31
C CYS A 348 0.17 -3.34 -1.55
N GLY A 349 -0.38 -2.13 -1.39
CA GLY A 349 -1.82 -1.85 -1.56
C GLY A 349 -2.30 -1.78 -3.01
N GLY A 350 -1.36 -1.76 -3.95
CA GLY A 350 -1.57 -1.20 -5.28
C GLY A 350 -1.08 0.25 -5.32
N LEU A 351 -1.56 0.99 -6.32
CA LEU A 351 -1.15 2.37 -6.55
C LEU A 351 -2.13 3.34 -5.89
N ALA A 352 -1.60 4.36 -5.22
CA ALA A 352 -2.39 5.39 -4.57
C ALA A 352 -3.14 6.29 -5.58
N ASP A 353 -4.34 6.74 -5.23
CA ASP A 353 -5.07 7.75 -6.02
C ASP A 353 -4.53 9.17 -5.69
N SER A 354 -4.78 10.09 -6.61
CA SER A 354 -4.63 11.54 -6.46
C SER A 354 -5.28 12.15 -5.20
N SER A 355 -6.20 11.44 -4.54
CA SER A 355 -6.84 11.83 -3.28
C SER A 355 -6.13 11.33 -2.02
N ASP A 356 -5.21 10.39 -2.14
CA ASP A 356 -4.56 9.75 -0.99
C ASP A 356 -3.40 10.60 -0.44
N GLU A 357 -3.25 10.58 0.88
CA GLU A 357 -2.16 11.27 1.57
C GLU A 357 -1.03 10.28 1.82
N LEU A 358 0.16 10.58 1.29
CA LEU A 358 1.32 9.69 1.29
C LEU A 358 2.25 9.96 2.48
N PHE A 359 2.65 8.89 3.16
CA PHE A 359 3.47 8.90 4.37
C PHE A 359 4.80 8.17 4.18
N ALA A 360 5.84 8.59 4.91
CA ALA A 360 7.19 8.04 4.76
C ALA A 360 7.38 6.61 5.29
N ASN A 361 6.43 6.09 6.08
CA ASN A 361 6.43 4.75 6.67
C ASN A 361 5.04 4.40 7.24
N ALA A 362 4.85 3.14 7.65
CA ALA A 362 3.64 2.66 8.33
C ALA A 362 3.31 3.49 9.57
N THR A 363 4.27 3.72 10.48
CA THR A 363 4.13 4.52 11.71
C THR A 363 3.38 5.83 11.48
N ALA A 364 3.90 6.69 10.58
CA ALA A 364 3.35 8.02 10.35
C ALA A 364 1.94 7.98 9.73
N CYS A 365 1.66 6.95 8.93
CA CYS A 365 0.31 6.72 8.40
C CYS A 365 -0.66 6.25 9.50
N CYS A 366 -0.24 5.29 10.34
CA CYS A 366 -1.03 4.77 11.46
C CYS A 366 -1.38 5.89 12.47
N GLU A 367 -0.40 6.67 12.91
CA GLU A 367 -0.61 7.83 13.81
C GLU A 367 -1.57 8.88 13.20
N ALA A 368 -1.47 9.14 11.89
CA ALA A 368 -2.25 10.19 11.23
C ALA A 368 -3.66 9.77 10.80
N LYS A 369 -3.89 8.49 10.48
CA LYS A 369 -5.11 8.01 9.81
C LYS A 369 -5.87 6.92 10.57
N LEU A 370 -5.18 6.17 11.43
CA LEU A 370 -5.71 4.97 12.11
C LEU A 370 -5.47 5.02 13.63
N SER A 371 -5.39 6.20 14.23
CA SER A 371 -5.12 6.42 15.67
C SER A 371 -6.16 5.87 16.65
N TYR A 372 -7.21 5.18 16.16
CA TYR A 372 -8.14 4.36 16.95
C TYR A 372 -7.69 2.89 17.08
N LYS A 373 -6.74 2.43 16.25
CA LYS A 373 -6.03 1.16 16.41
C LYS A 373 -4.79 1.35 17.30
N SER A 374 -4.39 0.29 18.00
CA SER A 374 -3.09 0.19 18.66
C SER A 374 -1.97 0.43 17.64
N LEU A 375 -1.00 1.30 17.95
CA LEU A 375 0.04 1.70 16.99
C LEU A 375 0.89 0.51 16.55
N LEU A 376 1.35 -0.32 17.50
CA LEU A 376 2.20 -1.47 17.22
C LEU A 376 1.46 -2.57 16.42
N TYR A 377 0.16 -2.75 16.68
CA TYR A 377 -0.71 -3.61 15.86
C TYR A 377 -0.79 -3.08 14.43
N CYS A 378 -1.17 -1.81 14.27
CA CYS A 378 -1.32 -1.14 12.98
C CYS A 378 -0.02 -1.19 12.16
N GLU A 379 1.13 -0.87 12.77
CA GLU A 379 2.45 -0.95 12.13
C GLU A 379 2.75 -2.37 11.63
N THR A 380 2.60 -3.37 12.51
CA THR A 380 2.97 -4.77 12.20
C THR A 380 2.13 -5.32 11.04
N ILE A 381 0.81 -5.11 11.04
CA ILE A 381 -0.05 -5.55 9.94
C ILE A 381 0.13 -4.71 8.68
N SER A 382 0.60 -3.47 8.77
CA SER A 382 0.90 -2.61 7.61
C SER A 382 2.17 -3.04 6.89
N ASP A 383 3.19 -3.49 7.63
CA ASP A 383 4.43 -4.06 7.10
C ASP A 383 4.31 -5.56 6.75
N GLY A 384 3.08 -6.08 6.66
CA GLY A 384 2.78 -7.45 6.21
C GLY A 384 3.17 -8.56 7.22
N GLY A 385 3.32 -8.23 8.49
CA GLY A 385 3.63 -9.17 9.56
C GLY A 385 2.39 -9.67 10.32
N ASP A 386 2.43 -10.93 10.76
CA ASP A 386 1.48 -11.46 11.75
C ASP A 386 1.75 -10.81 13.13
N TYR A 387 0.80 -10.03 13.65
CA TYR A 387 0.93 -9.44 14.98
C TYR A 387 0.65 -10.47 16.08
N ALA A 388 1.72 -11.05 16.64
CA ALA A 388 1.65 -12.02 17.74
C ALA A 388 1.45 -11.40 19.14
N GLY A 389 1.11 -10.10 19.20
CA GLY A 389 0.98 -9.31 20.43
C GLY A 389 2.26 -8.61 20.89
N SER A 390 2.09 -7.59 21.72
CA SER A 390 3.18 -6.82 22.36
C SER A 390 3.78 -7.53 23.58
N GLY A 391 3.07 -8.50 24.17
CA GLY A 391 3.37 -9.07 25.47
C GLY A 391 3.09 -8.14 26.66
N TRP A 392 2.55 -6.94 26.42
CA TRP A 392 2.11 -6.02 27.48
C TRP A 392 0.79 -6.49 28.09
N TYR A 393 0.34 -5.86 29.17
CA TYR A 393 -0.78 -6.32 29.98
C TYR A 393 -1.92 -5.29 30.07
N PHE A 394 -3.16 -5.78 29.94
CA PHE A 394 -4.40 -5.00 30.03
C PHE A 394 -5.39 -5.62 31.03
N ALA A 395 -6.40 -4.84 31.47
CA ALA A 395 -7.30 -5.23 32.55
C ALA A 395 -8.51 -6.09 32.12
N ASP A 396 -8.60 -7.30 32.65
CA ASP A 396 -9.79 -8.16 32.66
C ASP A 396 -10.67 -7.78 33.86
N TYR A 397 -11.34 -6.62 33.75
CA TYR A 397 -12.21 -6.07 34.80
C TYR A 397 -13.25 -7.05 35.38
N PRO A 398 -13.89 -7.95 34.60
CA PRO A 398 -14.81 -8.96 35.16
C PRO A 398 -14.17 -9.95 36.12
N ASN A 399 -12.88 -10.24 35.99
CA ASN A 399 -12.14 -11.22 36.80
C ASN A 399 -11.08 -10.57 37.72
N SER A 400 -11.00 -9.23 37.76
CA SER A 400 -10.09 -8.44 38.62
C SER A 400 -8.60 -8.80 38.47
N ARG A 401 -8.17 -9.07 37.24
CA ARG A 401 -6.80 -9.50 36.89
C ARG A 401 -6.32 -8.82 35.61
N CYS A 402 -5.04 -8.98 35.32
CA CYS A 402 -4.43 -8.55 34.07
C CYS A 402 -4.22 -9.73 33.11
N LEU A 403 -4.36 -9.48 31.82
CA LEU A 403 -4.10 -10.44 30.75
C LEU A 403 -3.10 -9.85 29.77
N SER A 404 -2.31 -10.71 29.11
CA SER A 404 -1.31 -10.28 28.14
C SER A 404 -1.90 -10.13 26.74
N ASP A 405 -1.45 -9.13 26.00
CA ASP A 405 -1.68 -8.92 24.56
C ASP A 405 -0.80 -9.88 23.75
N CYS A 406 -1.41 -10.93 23.20
CA CYS A 406 -0.73 -12.05 22.54
C CYS A 406 -1.65 -12.91 21.65
N ASP A 407 -1.07 -13.87 20.94
CA ASP A 407 -1.79 -14.92 20.21
C ASP A 407 -2.51 -15.91 21.16
N GLU A 408 -3.79 -16.22 20.89
CA GLU A 408 -4.65 -17.09 21.72
C GLU A 408 -4.14 -18.55 21.87
N SER A 409 -3.18 -19.00 21.06
CA SER A 409 -2.55 -20.32 21.24
C SER A 409 -1.66 -20.40 22.49
N ILE A 410 -1.34 -19.25 23.10
CA ILE A 410 -0.61 -19.15 24.37
C ILE A 410 -1.61 -19.32 25.54
N PRO A 411 -1.48 -20.34 26.42
CA PRO A 411 -2.52 -20.68 27.42
C PRO A 411 -2.83 -19.63 28.50
N TRP A 412 -2.05 -18.56 28.60
CA TRP A 412 -2.20 -17.45 29.55
C TRP A 412 -2.61 -16.12 28.89
N CYS A 413 -3.05 -16.19 27.63
CA CYS A 413 -3.29 -15.01 26.82
C CYS A 413 -4.66 -14.36 27.01
N GLY A 414 -4.73 -13.03 26.82
CA GLY A 414 -5.99 -12.28 26.72
C GLY A 414 -6.54 -12.11 25.31
N GLY A 415 -5.78 -12.52 24.29
CA GLY A 415 -6.02 -12.19 22.88
C GLY A 415 -5.29 -10.91 22.46
N ILE A 416 -5.54 -10.48 21.22
CA ILE A 416 -4.85 -9.35 20.58
C ILE A 416 -5.58 -8.02 20.85
N VAL A 417 -4.83 -7.00 21.26
CA VAL A 417 -5.33 -5.65 21.52
C VAL A 417 -5.28 -4.80 20.25
N GLU A 418 -6.37 -4.82 19.48
CA GLU A 418 -6.48 -4.03 18.24
C GLU A 418 -6.69 -2.53 18.46
N GLU A 419 -7.36 -2.09 19.53
CA GLU A 419 -7.77 -0.69 19.73
C GLU A 419 -6.79 0.11 20.60
N SER A 420 -6.58 1.40 20.26
CA SER A 420 -5.85 2.36 21.13
C SER A 420 -6.67 2.84 22.33
N SER A 421 -7.94 2.44 22.42
CA SER A 421 -8.82 2.70 23.57
C SER A 421 -8.42 1.89 24.82
N VAL A 422 -7.64 0.83 24.65
CA VAL A 422 -7.17 -0.06 25.71
C VAL A 422 -5.81 0.42 26.21
N GLU A 423 -5.78 0.96 27.42
CA GLU A 423 -4.52 1.26 28.11
C GLU A 423 -3.80 -0.05 28.48
N MET A 424 -2.50 -0.12 28.21
CA MET A 424 -1.64 -1.29 28.45
C MET A 424 -0.40 -0.92 29.26
N ASN A 425 0.15 -1.88 30.00
CA ASN A 425 1.34 -1.73 30.84
C ASN A 425 2.41 -2.79 30.48
N GLU A 426 3.70 -2.40 30.48
CA GLU A 426 4.83 -3.30 30.18
C GLU A 426 4.97 -4.49 31.15
N THR A 427 4.35 -4.44 32.33
CA THR A 427 4.47 -5.47 33.37
C THR A 427 3.12 -5.75 34.03
N ILE A 428 2.96 -6.99 34.52
CA ILE A 428 1.75 -7.45 35.21
C ILE A 428 1.47 -6.63 36.48
N ALA A 429 2.52 -6.30 37.25
CA ALA A 429 2.43 -5.46 38.45
C ALA A 429 2.04 -4.01 38.10
N GLY A 430 2.61 -3.41 37.05
CA GLY A 430 2.21 -2.09 36.58
C GLY A 430 0.76 -2.03 36.10
N CYS A 431 0.27 -3.09 35.46
CA CYS A 431 -1.15 -3.25 35.13
C CYS A 431 -2.03 -3.33 36.38
N CYS A 432 -1.64 -4.12 37.37
CA CYS A 432 -2.34 -4.24 38.65
C CYS A 432 -2.40 -2.93 39.45
N ASP A 433 -1.27 -2.23 39.61
CA ASP A 433 -1.18 -0.92 40.25
C ASP A 433 -2.06 0.14 39.54
N THR A 434 -2.16 0.06 38.21
CA THR A 434 -2.92 1.03 37.39
C THR A 434 -4.42 0.80 37.47
N PHE A 435 -4.89 -0.43 37.25
CA PHE A 435 -6.32 -0.72 37.05
C PHE A 435 -7.01 -1.32 38.27
N PHE A 436 -6.26 -1.94 39.19
CA PHE A 436 -6.78 -2.61 40.38
C PHE A 436 -6.19 -2.11 41.72
N PRO A 437 -6.02 -0.78 41.94
CA PRO A 437 -5.37 -0.22 43.15
C PRO A 437 -6.15 -0.41 44.48
N SER A 438 -7.21 -1.20 44.47
CA SER A 438 -7.95 -1.66 45.67
C SER A 438 -7.67 -3.12 46.04
N ILE A 439 -6.87 -3.82 45.24
CA ILE A 439 -6.40 -5.20 45.44
C ILE A 439 -4.89 -5.12 45.76
N ASP A 440 -4.36 -6.09 46.49
CA ASP A 440 -2.91 -6.17 46.71
C ASP A 440 -2.20 -6.49 45.39
N SER A 441 -1.17 -5.72 45.02
CA SER A 441 -0.54 -5.82 43.69
C SER A 441 0.04 -7.20 43.43
N ASP A 442 0.57 -7.85 44.48
CA ASP A 442 1.10 -9.21 44.41
C ASP A 442 -0.02 -10.25 44.19
N LEU A 443 -1.20 -10.11 44.82
CA LEU A 443 -2.37 -10.98 44.59
C LEU A 443 -2.95 -10.80 43.19
N CYS A 444 -3.03 -9.56 42.70
CA CYS A 444 -3.46 -9.30 41.34
C CYS A 444 -2.47 -9.90 40.33
N ALA A 445 -1.16 -9.77 40.56
CA ALA A 445 -0.14 -10.39 39.73
C ALA A 445 -0.24 -11.93 39.73
N GLU A 446 -0.45 -12.52 40.90
CA GLU A 446 -0.66 -13.97 41.09
C GLU A 446 -1.91 -14.48 40.35
N ALA A 447 -3.04 -13.79 40.46
CA ALA A 447 -4.27 -14.11 39.73
C ALA A 447 -4.19 -13.85 38.20
N SER A 448 -3.14 -13.13 37.75
CA SER A 448 -2.85 -12.84 36.35
C SER A 448 -1.87 -13.84 35.72
N ASP A 449 -1.02 -14.49 36.50
CA ASP A 449 -0.07 -15.51 36.05
C ASP A 449 -0.54 -16.93 36.46
N PRO A 450 -1.12 -17.73 35.54
CA PRO A 450 -1.55 -19.10 35.84
C PRO A 450 -0.40 -20.09 36.01
N THR A 451 0.85 -19.65 35.96
CA THR A 451 2.04 -20.41 36.40
C THR A 451 2.51 -20.05 37.81
N SER A 452 1.87 -19.07 38.46
CA SER A 452 2.20 -18.65 39.82
C SER A 452 1.96 -19.76 40.85
N THR A 453 2.99 -20.03 41.64
CA THR A 453 2.95 -20.94 42.80
C THR A 453 2.50 -20.25 44.09
N GLY A 454 1.92 -19.04 44.00
CA GLY A 454 1.57 -18.17 45.12
C GLY A 454 2.56 -17.03 45.31
N THR A 455 2.17 -15.99 46.04
CA THR A 455 2.98 -14.78 46.30
C THR A 455 4.15 -15.02 47.26
N GLY A 456 4.11 -16.09 48.06
CA GLY A 456 5.10 -16.37 49.11
C GLY A 456 5.04 -15.40 50.30
N LYS A 457 3.99 -14.57 50.38
CA LYS A 457 3.69 -13.66 51.49
C LYS A 457 2.72 -14.32 52.47
N TYR A 458 2.45 -13.66 53.59
CA TYR A 458 1.61 -14.21 54.66
C TYR A 458 0.23 -13.55 54.74
N TYR A 459 -0.80 -14.32 55.08
CA TYR A 459 -2.14 -13.84 55.38
C TYR A 459 -2.76 -14.51 56.61
N GLY A 460 -3.63 -13.78 57.32
CA GLY A 460 -4.15 -14.19 58.63
C GLY A 460 -5.41 -15.06 58.55
N VAL A 461 -5.30 -16.33 58.94
CA VAL A 461 -6.41 -17.29 59.02
C VAL A 461 -7.11 -17.14 60.37
N VAL A 462 -8.16 -16.31 60.38
CA VAL A 462 -8.95 -15.93 61.57
C VAL A 462 -9.52 -17.13 62.34
N ALA A 463 -9.87 -18.22 61.64
CA ALA A 463 -10.44 -19.42 62.27
C ALA A 463 -9.44 -20.16 63.17
N ASP A 464 -8.18 -20.25 62.72
CA ASP A 464 -7.15 -21.08 63.34
C ASP A 464 -6.15 -20.26 64.18
N SER A 465 -6.26 -18.92 64.15
CA SER A 465 -5.38 -17.97 64.86
C SER A 465 -3.91 -18.03 64.42
N VAL A 466 -3.66 -18.31 63.15
CA VAL A 466 -2.33 -18.39 62.52
C VAL A 466 -2.24 -17.52 61.27
N CYS A 467 -1.03 -17.16 60.88
CA CYS A 467 -0.74 -16.66 59.55
C CYS A 467 -0.15 -17.78 58.71
N VAL A 468 -0.67 -17.98 57.50
CA VAL A 468 -0.16 -18.99 56.56
C VAL A 468 0.54 -18.30 55.40
N ALA A 469 1.53 -18.97 54.80
CA ALA A 469 2.09 -18.54 53.54
C ALA A 469 1.05 -18.75 52.42
N ASP A 470 0.95 -17.79 51.51
CA ASP A 470 0.24 -17.93 50.24
C ASP A 470 1.17 -18.65 49.24
N ASP A 471 1.13 -19.98 49.27
CA ASP A 471 1.92 -20.84 48.39
C ASP A 471 1.28 -22.20 48.07
N GLU A 472 1.71 -22.80 46.95
CA GLU A 472 1.29 -24.15 46.55
C GLU A 472 1.90 -25.27 47.42
N ILE A 473 2.93 -24.97 48.21
CA ILE A 473 3.69 -25.96 48.99
C ILE A 473 2.91 -26.38 50.24
N THR A 474 2.35 -25.41 50.94
CA THR A 474 1.37 -25.57 52.03
C THR A 474 -0.02 -25.92 51.50
N GLY A 475 -0.33 -25.52 50.26
CA GLY A 475 -1.66 -25.62 49.66
C GLY A 475 -2.62 -24.55 50.16
N ALA A 476 -2.13 -23.54 50.89
CA ALA A 476 -2.90 -22.37 51.28
C ALA A 476 -2.72 -21.27 50.21
N ARG A 477 -3.80 -20.96 49.50
CA ARG A 477 -3.83 -19.90 48.48
C ARG A 477 -4.97 -18.93 48.78
N VAL A 478 -4.76 -17.64 48.49
CA VAL A 478 -5.73 -16.59 48.76
C VAL A 478 -6.85 -16.56 47.71
N GLU A 479 -8.02 -17.12 48.03
CA GLU A 479 -9.21 -17.05 47.15
C GLU A 479 -9.89 -15.65 47.12
N ASP A 480 -9.67 -14.80 48.14
CA ASP A 480 -10.29 -13.48 48.26
C ASP A 480 -9.25 -12.37 48.02
N LEU A 481 -9.31 -11.75 46.83
CA LEU A 481 -8.42 -10.66 46.40
C LEU A 481 -8.54 -9.36 47.25
N SER A 482 -9.49 -9.27 48.19
CA SER A 482 -9.54 -8.20 49.18
C SER A 482 -8.74 -8.50 50.47
N THR A 483 -8.16 -9.70 50.57
CA THR A 483 -7.21 -10.07 51.62
C THR A 483 -5.96 -9.22 51.51
N LYS A 484 -5.45 -8.74 52.65
CA LYS A 484 -4.18 -8.04 52.72
C LYS A 484 -3.04 -9.02 52.99
N LEU A 485 -1.96 -8.92 52.21
CA LEU A 485 -0.71 -9.65 52.41
C LEU A 485 0.28 -8.90 53.33
N TYR A 486 1.25 -9.65 53.84
CA TYR A 486 2.34 -9.16 54.69
C TYR A 486 3.65 -9.89 54.35
N ASP A 487 4.77 -9.18 54.35
CA ASP A 487 6.06 -9.74 53.96
C ASP A 487 6.63 -10.71 55.03
N THR A 488 6.11 -10.67 56.26
CA THR A 488 6.53 -11.52 57.38
C THR A 488 5.37 -12.04 58.24
N ILE A 489 5.61 -13.17 58.93
CA ILE A 489 4.69 -13.73 59.92
C ILE A 489 4.44 -12.76 61.09
N GLU A 490 5.49 -12.08 61.58
CA GLU A 490 5.38 -11.12 62.70
C GLU A 490 4.43 -9.97 62.35
N GLU A 491 4.58 -9.35 61.18
CA GLU A 491 3.70 -8.29 60.70
C GLU A 491 2.27 -8.77 60.46
N CYS A 492 2.11 -9.98 59.88
CA CYS A 492 0.81 -10.60 59.70
C CYS A 492 0.09 -10.84 61.03
N CYS A 493 0.76 -11.46 62.00
CA CYS A 493 0.21 -11.72 63.33
C CYS A 493 -0.19 -10.43 64.04
N ALA A 494 0.68 -9.40 64.00
CA ALA A 494 0.42 -8.12 64.66
C ALA A 494 -0.71 -7.30 64.01
N ALA A 495 -0.92 -7.41 62.68
CA ALA A 495 -1.87 -6.57 61.95
C ALA A 495 -3.19 -7.27 61.60
N ALA A 496 -3.16 -8.54 61.20
CA ALA A 496 -4.36 -9.31 60.82
C ALA A 496 -5.03 -9.98 62.03
N LEU A 497 -4.25 -10.37 63.05
CA LEU A 497 -4.72 -11.13 64.22
C LEU A 497 -4.45 -10.42 65.58
N PRO A 498 -4.70 -9.10 65.74
CA PRO A 498 -4.30 -8.33 66.94
C PRO A 498 -5.00 -8.70 68.26
N TRP A 499 -5.88 -9.70 68.28
CA TRP A 499 -6.47 -10.29 69.49
C TRP A 499 -5.73 -11.57 69.94
N VAL A 500 -4.83 -12.09 69.11
CA VAL A 500 -3.97 -13.24 69.39
C VAL A 500 -2.67 -12.75 70.04
N THR A 501 -2.12 -13.53 70.98
CA THR A 501 -0.79 -13.26 71.53
C THR A 501 0.26 -13.51 70.45
N SER A 502 1.05 -12.50 70.08
CA SER A 502 1.96 -12.54 68.92
C SER A 502 2.77 -13.84 68.82
N TYR A 503 3.51 -14.20 69.87
CA TYR A 503 4.29 -15.44 69.96
C TYR A 503 3.50 -16.75 69.74
N TYR A 504 2.20 -16.80 70.09
CA TYR A 504 1.34 -17.96 69.79
C TYR A 504 1.06 -18.04 68.29
N CYS A 505 0.67 -16.91 67.68
CA CYS A 505 0.44 -16.84 66.24
C CYS A 505 1.73 -17.18 65.49
N GLU A 506 2.85 -16.52 65.83
CA GLU A 506 4.15 -16.73 65.20
C GLU A 506 4.61 -18.20 65.27
N SER A 507 4.55 -18.85 66.44
CA SER A 507 5.01 -20.23 66.54
C SER A 507 4.12 -21.19 65.77
N ARG A 508 2.79 -21.06 65.89
CA ARG A 508 1.82 -21.94 65.21
C ARG A 508 1.84 -21.74 63.68
N SER A 509 2.16 -20.54 63.21
CA SER A 509 2.40 -20.22 61.79
C SER A 509 3.65 -20.91 61.23
N ASN A 510 4.59 -21.33 62.10
CA ASN A 510 5.78 -22.10 61.74
C ASN A 510 5.65 -23.61 62.10
N GLU A 511 4.41 -24.10 62.33
CA GLU A 511 4.11 -25.45 62.83
C GLU A 511 4.76 -25.82 64.20
N ASP A 512 5.25 -24.83 64.95
CA ASP A 512 6.00 -25.00 66.20
C ASP A 512 5.21 -24.47 67.43
N TYR A 513 5.85 -24.54 68.58
CA TYR A 513 5.40 -24.12 69.89
C TYR A 513 6.20 -22.90 70.34
N SER A 514 5.52 -21.95 70.99
CA SER A 514 6.14 -20.69 71.41
C SER A 514 7.29 -20.89 72.38
N ASN A 515 7.36 -22.05 73.05
CA ASN A 515 8.36 -22.37 74.06
C ASN A 515 8.38 -21.37 75.23
N LEU A 516 7.29 -20.61 75.38
CA LEU A 516 7.04 -19.71 76.49
C LEU A 516 6.13 -20.36 77.53
N TRP A 517 6.10 -19.76 78.72
CA TRP A 517 5.33 -20.26 79.86
C TRP A 517 3.97 -19.59 79.95
N TYR A 518 2.96 -20.32 80.44
CA TYR A 518 1.64 -19.79 80.77
C TYR A 518 1.07 -20.46 82.03
N VAL A 519 0.10 -19.80 82.67
CA VAL A 519 -0.49 -20.31 83.91
C VAL A 519 -1.54 -21.39 83.65
N GLN A 520 -1.35 -22.58 84.23
CA GLN A 520 -2.37 -23.61 84.34
C GLN A 520 -2.93 -23.60 85.78
N TYR A 521 -4.04 -22.87 85.95
CA TYR A 521 -4.69 -22.76 87.25
C TYR A 521 -5.18 -24.13 87.76
N PRO A 522 -5.06 -24.40 89.08
CA PRO A 522 -4.78 -23.43 90.14
C PRO A 522 -3.31 -23.36 90.64
N THR A 523 -2.36 -24.12 90.08
CA THR A 523 -1.12 -24.50 90.80
C THR A 523 0.21 -24.35 90.07
N LEU A 524 0.25 -24.30 88.74
CA LEU A 524 1.50 -24.41 87.98
C LEU A 524 1.57 -23.39 86.84
N CYS A 525 2.79 -23.02 86.47
CA CYS A 525 3.06 -22.54 85.13
C CYS A 525 3.55 -23.72 84.28
N VAL A 526 3.06 -23.80 83.04
CA VAL A 526 3.40 -24.86 82.09
C VAL A 526 3.95 -24.22 80.83
N LYS A 527 4.81 -24.93 80.13
CA LYS A 527 5.49 -24.44 78.93
C LYS A 527 4.73 -24.92 77.70
N ASP A 528 4.48 -24.02 76.75
CA ASP A 528 3.94 -24.39 75.45
C ASP A 528 5.02 -25.13 74.65
N CYS A 529 4.93 -26.46 74.61
CA CYS A 529 5.82 -27.36 73.89
C CYS A 529 5.17 -28.75 73.69
N GLU A 530 5.64 -29.50 72.69
CA GLU A 530 5.13 -30.84 72.36
C GLU A 530 5.38 -31.85 73.50
N SER A 531 6.61 -31.92 74.02
CA SER A 531 7.00 -32.94 75.00
C SER A 531 8.16 -32.49 75.91
N GLY A 532 8.09 -32.93 77.18
CA GLY A 532 9.08 -32.62 78.22
C GLY A 532 8.42 -32.41 79.59
N PRO A 533 9.20 -32.33 80.69
CA PRO A 533 8.69 -31.90 81.99
C PRO A 533 8.06 -30.50 81.90
N GLY A 534 6.85 -30.33 82.44
CA GLY A 534 6.13 -29.06 82.38
C GLY A 534 5.55 -28.69 81.01
N CYS A 535 5.76 -29.47 79.94
CA CYS A 535 5.19 -29.19 78.62
C CYS A 535 3.68 -29.48 78.56
N VAL A 536 2.90 -28.49 78.13
CA VAL A 536 1.49 -28.62 77.77
C VAL A 536 1.24 -27.77 76.52
N PRO A 537 0.77 -28.34 75.40
CA PRO A 537 0.35 -27.58 74.23
C PRO A 537 -0.71 -26.52 74.56
N LEU A 538 -0.40 -25.24 74.32
CA LEU A 538 -1.38 -24.16 74.48
C LEU A 538 -2.46 -24.27 73.40
N GLN A 539 -3.72 -24.10 73.82
CA GLN A 539 -4.93 -24.19 73.00
C GLN A 539 -5.74 -22.88 72.94
N ASP A 540 -5.42 -21.91 73.82
CA ASP A 540 -6.08 -20.61 73.89
C ASP A 540 -5.11 -19.53 73.44
N SER A 541 -5.35 -19.00 72.23
CA SER A 541 -4.51 -18.03 71.54
C SER A 541 -4.47 -16.65 72.23
N SER A 542 -5.36 -16.39 73.20
CA SER A 542 -5.44 -15.14 73.97
C SER A 542 -4.68 -15.15 75.30
N VAL A 543 -4.09 -16.29 75.69
CA VAL A 543 -3.36 -16.42 76.96
C VAL A 543 -2.01 -15.71 76.91
N LYS A 544 -1.80 -14.78 77.85
CA LYS A 544 -0.50 -14.11 78.04
C LYS A 544 0.60 -15.13 78.35
N LEU A 545 1.64 -15.09 77.52
CA LEU A 545 2.87 -15.88 77.62
C LEU A 545 3.98 -15.13 78.41
N TYR A 546 4.96 -15.89 78.92
CA TYR A 546 6.09 -15.40 79.73
C TYR A 546 7.40 -16.10 79.35
N ASP A 547 8.52 -15.35 79.36
CA ASP A 547 9.86 -15.87 79.04
C ASP A 547 10.35 -16.95 80.02
N THR A 548 9.86 -16.92 81.26
CA THR A 548 10.22 -17.86 82.33
C THR A 548 9.00 -18.28 83.14
N SER A 549 9.08 -19.49 83.68
CA SER A 549 8.18 -20.04 84.70
C SER A 549 8.10 -19.13 85.93
N LEU A 550 9.24 -18.59 86.40
CA LEU A 550 9.29 -17.64 87.52
C LEU A 550 8.46 -16.38 87.24
N ASN A 551 8.62 -15.74 86.08
CA ASN A 551 7.85 -14.53 85.72
C ASN A 551 6.35 -14.82 85.66
N CYS A 552 5.97 -16.00 85.17
CA CYS A 552 4.58 -16.48 85.17
C CYS A 552 4.06 -16.71 86.60
N CYS A 553 4.83 -17.38 87.46
CA CYS A 553 4.49 -17.64 88.85
C CYS A 553 4.32 -16.34 89.66
N GLU A 554 5.25 -15.39 89.54
CA GLU A 554 5.21 -14.11 90.25
C GLU A 554 4.02 -13.22 89.84
N GLU A 555 3.59 -13.25 88.57
CA GLU A 555 2.44 -12.45 88.13
C GLU A 555 1.09 -13.15 88.36
N LYS A 556 1.01 -14.48 88.13
CA LYS A 556 -0.27 -15.21 88.04
C LYS A 556 -0.59 -16.11 89.22
N LEU A 557 0.40 -16.51 90.02
CA LEU A 557 0.28 -17.45 91.14
C LEU A 557 0.89 -16.88 92.43
N ASN A 558 0.86 -15.57 92.61
CA ASN A 558 1.48 -14.81 93.71
C ASN A 558 0.98 -15.12 95.15
N TRP A 559 0.07 -16.08 95.30
CA TRP A 559 -0.31 -16.68 96.59
C TRP A 559 0.50 -17.93 96.94
N LEU A 560 1.32 -18.43 96.02
CA LEU A 560 2.35 -19.44 96.23
C LEU A 560 3.71 -18.75 96.38
N ASP A 561 4.67 -19.43 97.00
CA ASP A 561 6.08 -19.06 96.91
C ASP A 561 6.57 -19.19 95.45
N SER A 562 7.17 -18.14 94.91
CA SER A 562 7.48 -18.08 93.48
C SER A 562 8.60 -19.03 93.05
N ALA A 563 9.59 -19.28 93.92
CA ALA A 563 10.66 -20.24 93.66
C ALA A 563 10.14 -21.69 93.71
N SER A 564 9.26 -22.01 94.66
CA SER A 564 8.59 -23.30 94.77
C SER A 564 7.68 -23.57 93.57
N CYS A 565 6.99 -22.54 93.09
CA CYS A 565 6.18 -22.59 91.87
C CYS A 565 7.05 -22.78 90.62
N ASP A 566 8.13 -22.01 90.49
CA ASP A 566 9.08 -22.07 89.36
C ASP A 566 9.74 -23.44 89.22
N ALA A 567 10.22 -24.03 90.33
CA ALA A 567 10.85 -25.34 90.30
C ALA A 567 9.87 -26.46 89.92
N ARG A 568 8.68 -26.48 90.53
CA ARG A 568 7.60 -27.42 90.18
C ARG A 568 7.18 -27.28 88.72
N SER A 569 7.17 -26.06 88.19
CA SER A 569 6.89 -25.77 86.77
C SER A 569 7.98 -26.35 85.85
N ASN A 570 9.26 -26.27 86.24
CA ASN A 570 10.38 -26.87 85.51
C ASN A 570 10.49 -28.40 85.65
N GLY A 571 9.60 -29.05 86.40
CA GLY A 571 9.72 -30.47 86.72
C GLY A 571 10.93 -30.81 87.60
N LEU A 572 11.51 -29.81 88.28
CA LEU A 572 12.47 -30.04 89.35
C LEU A 572 11.68 -30.40 90.60
N GLU A 573 11.86 -31.62 91.08
CA GLU A 573 11.37 -32.02 92.40
C GLU A 573 12.19 -31.30 93.48
N LEU A 574 11.84 -30.02 93.75
CA LEU A 574 12.29 -29.34 94.95
C LEU A 574 11.55 -29.90 96.15
N PHE A 575 12.15 -30.98 96.63
CA PHE A 575 12.20 -31.40 98.01
C PHE A 575 12.69 -30.24 98.89
N SER A 576 11.89 -29.86 99.88
CA SER A 576 12.27 -28.86 100.87
C SER A 576 13.21 -29.41 101.96
N ASP A 577 13.41 -30.73 102.00
CA ASP A 577 14.06 -31.48 103.08
C ASP A 577 13.39 -31.31 104.46
N LEU A 578 12.21 -30.67 104.53
CA LEU A 578 11.43 -30.46 105.76
C LEU A 578 10.47 -31.63 106.04
N PHE A 579 9.99 -31.71 107.28
CA PHE A 579 9.15 -32.82 107.74
C PHE A 579 7.66 -32.48 107.74
N TYR A 580 6.82 -33.42 107.31
CA TYR A 580 5.36 -33.34 107.32
C TYR A 580 4.74 -34.63 107.88
N VAL A 581 3.49 -34.56 108.35
CA VAL A 581 2.84 -35.69 109.05
C VAL A 581 2.03 -36.58 108.11
N ASP A 582 2.30 -37.88 108.13
CA ASP A 582 1.48 -38.92 107.51
C ASP A 582 0.51 -39.48 108.56
N TYR A 583 -0.63 -38.81 108.73
CA TYR A 583 -1.69 -39.21 109.67
C TYR A 583 -2.28 -40.61 109.39
N LYS A 584 -2.12 -41.14 108.17
CA LYS A 584 -2.59 -42.48 107.80
C LYS A 584 -1.68 -43.57 108.37
N ASN A 585 -0.37 -43.32 108.36
CA ASN A 585 0.65 -44.26 108.83
C ASN A 585 1.16 -43.95 110.26
N ASN A 586 0.78 -42.81 110.86
CA ASN A 586 1.22 -42.34 112.18
C ASN A 586 2.75 -42.14 112.28
N VAL A 587 3.36 -41.66 111.19
CA VAL A 587 4.77 -41.29 111.09
C VAL A 587 4.91 -39.87 110.56
N CYS A 588 6.05 -39.24 110.79
CA CYS A 588 6.45 -38.05 110.06
C CYS A 588 7.36 -38.44 108.91
N LYS A 589 7.09 -37.89 107.73
CA LYS A 589 7.87 -38.08 106.51
C LYS A 589 8.67 -36.83 106.21
N GLN A 590 9.80 -37.00 105.57
CA GLN A 590 10.57 -35.89 105.03
C GLN A 590 10.20 -35.68 103.56
N ASP A 591 10.04 -34.41 103.17
CA ASP A 591 9.85 -33.96 101.80
C ASP A 591 11.19 -34.07 101.05
N CYS A 592 11.56 -35.31 100.75
CA CYS A 592 12.67 -35.80 99.92
C CYS A 592 12.18 -37.01 99.10
N SER A 593 12.99 -37.49 98.14
CA SER A 593 12.53 -38.44 97.10
C SER A 593 11.94 -39.72 97.68
N GLU A 594 10.86 -40.24 97.08
CA GLU A 594 10.36 -41.60 97.38
C GLU A 594 11.40 -42.70 97.05
N THR A 595 12.51 -42.36 96.39
CA THR A 595 13.64 -43.26 96.13
C THR A 595 14.78 -43.17 97.15
N ASP A 596 14.79 -42.13 97.99
CA ASP A 596 15.75 -41.97 99.08
C ASP A 596 15.35 -42.81 100.32
N PRO A 597 16.27 -43.07 101.26
CA PRO A 597 15.97 -43.82 102.48
C PRO A 597 14.90 -43.15 103.35
N LEU A 598 14.17 -43.95 104.14
CA LEU A 598 13.33 -43.42 105.22
C LEU A 598 14.16 -42.49 106.14
N PRO A 599 13.64 -41.31 106.52
CA PRO A 599 12.22 -40.93 106.54
C PRO A 599 11.65 -40.28 105.26
N CYS A 600 12.36 -40.28 104.12
CA CYS A 600 11.83 -39.69 102.88
C CYS A 600 10.49 -40.31 102.42
N GLY A 601 9.63 -39.47 101.84
CA GLY A 601 8.24 -39.84 101.60
C GLY A 601 7.54 -39.16 100.42
N GLY A 602 8.28 -38.44 99.58
CA GLY A 602 7.75 -37.64 98.48
C GLY A 602 7.24 -36.26 98.93
N ASN A 603 6.76 -35.48 97.96
CA ASN A 603 6.20 -34.15 98.23
C ASN A 603 4.87 -34.25 99.01
N PRO A 604 4.57 -33.31 99.93
CA PRO A 604 3.34 -33.34 100.71
C PRO A 604 2.09 -33.23 99.82
N SER A 605 1.18 -34.21 99.93
CA SER A 605 0.01 -34.33 99.05
C SER A 605 -1.01 -33.18 99.15
N GLU A 606 -0.94 -32.39 100.22
CA GLU A 606 -1.64 -31.12 100.35
C GLU A 606 -0.60 -29.99 100.39
N SER A 607 -0.61 -29.07 99.42
CA SER A 607 0.39 -27.99 99.32
C SER A 607 0.33 -26.92 100.44
N ASN A 608 -0.63 -27.04 101.38
CA ASN A 608 -0.69 -26.23 102.61
C ASN A 608 -0.35 -27.06 103.87
N SER A 609 0.29 -28.23 103.72
CA SER A 609 0.76 -29.04 104.85
C SER A 609 1.78 -28.26 105.68
N PRO A 610 1.59 -28.09 107.01
CA PRO A 610 2.60 -27.46 107.85
C PRO A 610 3.88 -28.30 107.88
N LEU A 611 4.99 -27.69 107.50
CA LEU A 611 6.32 -28.28 107.46
C LEU A 611 7.09 -27.95 108.75
N TYR A 612 8.08 -28.78 109.08
CA TYR A 612 8.88 -28.73 110.32
C TYR A 612 10.37 -28.91 110.04
N ASP A 613 11.23 -28.22 110.81
CA ASP A 613 12.68 -28.24 110.59
C ASP A 613 13.33 -29.58 111.03
N THR A 614 12.64 -30.36 111.87
CA THR A 614 13.13 -31.65 112.37
C THR A 614 12.04 -32.71 112.46
N LEU A 615 12.47 -33.98 112.42
CA LEU A 615 11.59 -35.14 112.58
C LEU A 615 10.95 -35.16 113.97
N GLU A 616 11.74 -34.81 114.98
CA GLU A 616 11.36 -34.67 116.38
C GLU A 616 10.24 -33.63 116.54
N GLU A 617 10.41 -32.42 115.99
CA GLU A 617 9.40 -31.35 116.08
C GLU A 617 8.09 -31.73 115.37
N CYS A 618 8.17 -32.41 114.23
CA CYS A 618 6.98 -32.96 113.56
C CYS A 618 6.27 -34.00 114.45
N CYS A 619 7.01 -34.94 115.05
CA CYS A 619 6.46 -35.94 115.97
C CYS A 619 5.84 -35.29 117.22
N GLU A 620 6.54 -34.39 117.91
CA GLU A 620 6.03 -33.67 119.08
C GLU A 620 4.80 -32.80 118.75
N THR A 621 4.79 -32.12 117.61
CA THR A 621 3.70 -31.17 117.28
C THR A 621 2.48 -31.84 116.66
N LYS A 622 2.65 -32.89 115.87
CA LYS A 622 1.57 -33.53 115.10
C LYS A 622 1.12 -34.89 115.63
N LEU A 623 1.99 -35.61 116.33
CA LEU A 623 1.77 -37.00 116.75
C LEU A 623 1.98 -37.20 118.27
N GLN A 624 1.81 -36.14 119.08
CA GLN A 624 1.95 -36.08 120.54
C GLN A 624 1.26 -37.17 121.39
N TRP A 625 0.40 -38.00 120.79
CA TRP A 625 -0.26 -39.14 121.43
C TRP A 625 0.58 -40.43 121.37
N ASN A 626 1.59 -40.48 120.52
CA ASN A 626 2.62 -41.51 120.50
C ASN A 626 3.76 -41.13 121.45
N ASN A 627 4.55 -42.10 121.89
CA ASN A 627 5.85 -41.80 122.50
C ASN A 627 6.79 -41.17 121.44
N LEU A 628 7.59 -40.17 121.81
CA LEU A 628 8.45 -39.44 120.86
C LEU A 628 9.50 -40.37 120.22
N ASP A 629 10.21 -41.16 121.02
CA ASP A 629 11.20 -42.12 120.53
C ASP A 629 10.55 -43.19 119.64
N GLU A 630 9.33 -43.62 119.96
CA GLU A 630 8.53 -44.55 119.15
C GLU A 630 8.12 -43.94 117.80
N CYS A 631 7.74 -42.65 117.79
CA CYS A 631 7.39 -41.91 116.58
C CYS A 631 8.60 -41.69 115.66
N VAL A 632 9.73 -41.24 116.23
CA VAL A 632 10.99 -41.02 115.50
C VAL A 632 11.55 -42.35 114.98
N ALA A 633 11.56 -43.41 115.77
CA ALA A 633 11.99 -44.74 115.33
C ALA A 633 11.11 -45.28 114.19
N SER A 634 9.79 -45.23 114.34
CA SER A 634 8.85 -45.70 113.31
C SER A 634 8.96 -44.92 112.01
N SER A 635 9.20 -43.62 112.09
CA SER A 635 9.40 -42.73 110.92
C SER A 635 10.70 -43.04 110.17
N ASN A 636 11.78 -43.38 110.90
CA ASN A 636 13.03 -43.88 110.32
C ASN A 636 12.97 -45.37 109.90
N GLY A 637 11.81 -46.03 109.99
CA GLY A 637 11.65 -47.46 109.67
C GLY A 637 12.38 -48.41 110.62
N GLN A 638 12.72 -47.96 111.83
CA GLN A 638 13.42 -48.77 112.83
C GLN A 638 12.44 -49.67 113.59
N ASP A 639 12.86 -50.91 113.83
CA ASP A 639 12.13 -51.84 114.70
C ASP A 639 12.25 -51.37 116.17
N THR A 640 11.12 -51.06 116.80
CA THR A 640 11.07 -50.49 118.15
C THR A 640 11.51 -51.45 119.25
N THR A 641 11.73 -52.73 118.95
CA THR A 641 12.19 -53.75 119.91
C THR A 641 13.59 -53.50 120.50
N THR A 642 14.40 -52.61 119.92
CA THR A 642 15.73 -52.25 120.46
C THR A 642 15.78 -51.01 121.38
N ALA A 643 14.66 -50.32 121.61
CA ALA A 643 14.64 -49.13 122.46
C ALA A 643 14.92 -49.46 123.94
N ALA A 644 16.04 -48.94 124.46
CA ALA A 644 16.54 -49.23 125.80
C ALA A 644 15.91 -48.30 126.85
N GLY A 645 14.73 -48.68 127.36
CA GLY A 645 14.07 -47.98 128.48
C GLY A 645 14.98 -47.77 129.70
N SER A 646 14.69 -46.72 130.48
CA SER A 646 15.53 -46.21 131.57
C SER A 646 15.82 -47.20 132.70
N ASN A 647 15.13 -48.34 132.73
CA ASN A 647 15.17 -49.35 133.79
C ASN A 647 14.67 -48.85 135.17
N GLU A 648 14.06 -47.67 135.23
CA GLU A 648 13.25 -47.20 136.34
C GLU A 648 11.86 -47.86 136.33
N TYR A 649 11.05 -47.65 137.36
CA TYR A 649 9.66 -48.09 137.43
C TYR A 649 8.70 -46.94 137.20
N TYR A 650 7.59 -47.22 136.51
CA TYR A 650 6.50 -46.28 136.24
C TYR A 650 5.15 -46.98 136.41
N VAL A 651 4.07 -46.21 136.49
CA VAL A 651 2.72 -46.77 136.58
C VAL A 651 2.22 -47.12 135.19
N ASN A 652 2.15 -48.42 134.87
CA ASN A 652 1.46 -48.85 133.66
C ASN A 652 -0.06 -48.82 133.92
N TRP A 653 -0.69 -47.69 133.62
CA TRP A 653 -2.13 -47.45 133.81
C TRP A 653 -3.05 -48.39 132.99
N LYS A 654 -2.53 -49.08 131.97
CA LYS A 654 -3.29 -50.13 131.24
C LYS A 654 -3.36 -51.44 132.05
N LEU A 655 -2.36 -51.70 132.90
CA LEU A 655 -2.26 -52.90 133.75
C LEU A 655 -2.63 -52.64 135.22
N PHE A 656 -2.77 -51.38 135.63
CA PHE A 656 -2.87 -50.95 137.04
C PHE A 656 -1.75 -51.52 137.94
N LYS A 657 -0.54 -51.59 137.38
CA LYS A 657 0.66 -52.12 138.05
C LYS A 657 1.84 -51.18 137.87
N CYS A 658 2.70 -51.14 138.88
CA CYS A 658 4.03 -50.56 138.77
C CYS A 658 4.94 -51.53 138.01
N ALA A 659 5.37 -51.09 136.83
CA ALA A 659 6.13 -51.88 135.87
C ALA A 659 7.45 -51.19 135.54
N LYS A 660 8.43 -51.96 135.08
CA LYS A 660 9.75 -51.46 134.74
C LYS A 660 9.75 -50.90 133.31
N ASP A 661 10.34 -49.73 133.13
CA ASP A 661 10.58 -49.07 131.85
C ASP A 661 11.67 -49.83 131.07
N CYS A 662 11.22 -50.82 130.31
CA CYS A 662 12.04 -51.68 129.45
C CYS A 662 11.14 -52.52 128.51
N ILE A 663 11.76 -53.12 127.50
CA ILE A 663 11.13 -54.09 126.59
C ILE A 663 11.50 -55.50 127.04
N GLY A 664 10.50 -56.38 127.16
CA GLY A 664 10.71 -57.78 127.57
C GLY A 664 9.51 -58.38 128.29
N SER A 665 9.73 -59.51 128.97
CA SER A 665 8.79 -60.07 129.95
C SER A 665 8.78 -59.26 131.25
N ALA A 666 7.81 -59.54 132.13
CA ALA A 666 7.80 -59.00 133.49
C ALA A 666 9.20 -59.13 134.17
N PRO A 667 9.68 -58.10 134.89
CA PRO A 667 8.94 -56.90 135.32
C PRO A 667 8.79 -55.79 134.27
N CYS A 668 9.28 -55.95 133.02
CA CYS A 668 9.14 -54.94 131.97
C CYS A 668 7.66 -54.71 131.59
N GLY A 669 7.25 -53.45 131.52
CA GLY A 669 5.88 -53.02 131.19
C GLY A 669 5.69 -52.47 129.78
N GLY A 670 6.76 -52.45 128.98
CA GLY A 670 6.92 -51.53 127.85
C GLY A 670 7.71 -50.29 128.28
N LEU A 671 7.79 -49.32 127.37
CA LEU A 671 8.43 -48.04 127.64
C LEU A 671 7.49 -47.11 128.41
N LYS A 672 8.07 -46.22 129.24
CA LYS A 672 7.35 -45.09 129.83
C LYS A 672 7.20 -43.95 128.83
N ASN A 673 6.18 -43.11 128.98
CA ASN A 673 6.08 -41.87 128.23
C ASN A 673 6.92 -40.76 128.90
N SER A 674 7.21 -39.67 128.17
CA SER A 674 7.98 -38.53 128.70
C SER A 674 7.31 -37.84 129.91
N TRP A 675 6.00 -38.03 130.08
CA TRP A 675 5.21 -37.51 131.21
C TRP A 675 5.01 -38.52 132.36
N ASP A 676 5.48 -39.77 132.25
CA ASP A 676 5.25 -40.79 133.28
C ASP A 676 6.26 -40.68 134.44
N ALA A 677 5.72 -40.53 135.66
CA ALA A 677 6.51 -40.42 136.88
C ALA A 677 7.38 -41.67 137.10
N SER A 678 8.65 -41.45 137.41
CA SER A 678 9.70 -42.48 137.40
C SER A 678 10.27 -42.73 138.80
N TYR A 679 10.51 -44.00 139.12
CA TYR A 679 10.85 -44.49 140.45
C TYR A 679 12.02 -45.47 140.44
N SER A 680 12.98 -45.31 141.35
CA SER A 680 14.18 -46.16 141.43
C SER A 680 13.90 -47.63 141.78
N ASN A 681 12.73 -47.92 142.34
CA ASN A 681 12.29 -49.25 142.79
C ASN A 681 10.75 -49.34 142.71
N PRO A 682 10.17 -50.55 142.65
CA PRO A 682 8.73 -50.69 142.45
C PRO A 682 7.91 -50.35 143.70
N SER A 683 8.48 -50.52 144.90
CA SER A 683 7.83 -50.20 146.18
C SER A 683 7.49 -48.71 146.30
N ASP A 684 8.41 -47.83 145.91
CA ASP A 684 8.16 -46.38 145.87
C ASP A 684 7.07 -46.01 144.86
N CYS A 685 7.07 -46.63 143.67
CA CYS A 685 6.00 -46.44 142.68
C CYS A 685 4.63 -46.84 143.26
N CYS A 686 4.55 -48.01 143.90
CA CYS A 686 3.33 -48.51 144.53
C CYS A 686 2.86 -47.59 145.66
N ALA A 687 3.76 -47.16 146.54
CA ALA A 687 3.44 -46.27 147.66
C ALA A 687 2.93 -44.89 147.21
N ASN A 688 3.46 -44.34 146.11
CA ASN A 688 3.06 -43.03 145.60
C ASN A 688 1.77 -43.05 144.76
N HIS A 689 1.53 -44.10 143.97
CA HIS A 689 0.46 -44.09 142.97
C HIS A 689 -0.58 -45.21 143.05
N LEU A 690 -0.32 -46.30 143.78
CA LEU A 690 -1.20 -47.48 143.82
C LEU A 690 -1.37 -48.02 145.26
N SER A 691 -1.25 -47.16 146.27
CA SER A 691 -1.18 -47.53 147.71
C SER A 691 -2.47 -48.09 148.32
N TRP A 692 -3.51 -48.28 147.51
CA TRP A 692 -4.72 -49.04 147.85
C TRP A 692 -4.70 -50.50 147.36
N ILE A 693 -3.65 -50.90 146.64
CA ILE A 693 -3.37 -52.27 146.17
C ILE A 693 -2.26 -52.84 147.08
N ASP A 694 -2.32 -54.13 147.42
CA ASP A 694 -1.23 -54.80 148.14
C ASP A 694 0.05 -54.78 147.30
N GLU A 695 1.22 -54.61 147.93
CA GLU A 695 2.50 -54.50 147.21
C GLU A 695 2.77 -55.71 146.31
N ALA A 696 2.39 -56.92 146.74
CA ALA A 696 2.55 -58.14 145.94
C ALA A 696 1.63 -58.19 144.69
N GLU A 697 0.49 -57.49 144.72
CA GLU A 697 -0.42 -57.37 143.59
C GLU A 697 -0.12 -56.12 142.73
N CYS A 698 0.46 -55.07 143.32
CA CYS A 698 0.80 -53.82 142.65
C CYS A 698 1.98 -53.94 141.68
N VAL A 699 3.00 -54.75 141.98
CA VAL A 699 4.19 -54.87 141.12
C VAL A 699 3.92 -55.80 139.92
N LEU A 700 4.45 -55.45 138.75
CA LEU A 700 4.48 -56.36 137.61
C LEU A 700 5.58 -57.42 137.81
N SER A 701 5.17 -58.69 137.86
CA SER A 701 5.97 -59.86 138.20
C SER A 701 5.67 -61.05 137.27
#